data_AF-A0A3B1JAX6-F1
#
_entry.id   AF-A0A3B1JAX6-F1
#
_cell.length_a   1.000
_cell.length_b   1.000
_cell.length_c   1.000
_cell.angle_alpha   90.00
_cell.angle_beta   90.00
_cell.angle_gamma   90.00
#
_symmetry.space_group_name_H-M   'P 1'
#
loop_
_entity.id
_entity.type
_entity.pdbx_description
1 polymer ?
#
loop_
_entity_poly.entity_id
_entity_poly.type
_entity_poly.pdbx_seq_one_letter_code
_entity_poly.pdbx_strand_id
1 'polypeptide(L)'
;MARRVILTILLLEFYTCLHMANSFSPCFIHGTTANCYNRRLYQVPPLPNHITYLNLANNYISELNETSFLDLEALEVLNLQQQETQLVLKNNAFARLSNLLELKLGFNHFLQLETNAFSGLHNLQILNLIQCNLKDSILSGDYMKPLVSLESLTLETNDIKRVQPARFFLNMTKLHQLDLSHNWINSICEEDFIGFQGKHFTIFKLTNIKLTDMSQYWSKWDQCGNPFKDMSLNILDLSHNSFSVDMARLFFRAIRGTQIDTLILSHSSSMGKSVGNNNMKDPDQQTFKDLAASGIKEFDLSKCRIFALTHSLFHNLSDLQTVSLASNSINQIESNAFLGVPYLRLLNLSSNLLDKIDSRTFSNLPRLEVLDLSHNNIRILTQESFSGLPNLLSLDLTDNSLQDLYKMAQLPQLKELYLSENKIKSLYGLSNIARNVSVLHLANNKLTNAEDIYYILEEFPDITGLSIEGNVFIWCFLNRKYSVPPSNKLQLLNLRMTGLQNIWAQGLCLDVFDNLHQLQYLFLQNNYMQTLPKGIFKGLTSLHFLNLSTNSLTYIPNGTFPASLRTLDLAYNHLGSIDPQALSNITEISLYKNSFLCDCGLRRFQKWLNETSTEFITPVEDLICGFPEEQRGVPLVYSVFCEDLEDKKRDETLRITLFICCTTFILLIIICAVVFIRLRGYCFKPGRQTYRQTDT
;
A
#
# COMPACT_ATOMS: atom_id res chain seq x y z
N MET A 1 -3.86 62.85 -42.42
CA MET A 1 -4.40 61.49 -42.20
C MET A 1 -3.83 60.78 -40.97
N ALA A 2 -2.53 60.86 -40.65
CA ALA A 2 -1.91 60.10 -39.54
C ALA A 2 -2.62 60.17 -38.16
N ARG A 3 -3.17 61.32 -37.75
CA ARG A 3 -3.85 61.47 -36.44
C ARG A 3 -5.19 60.71 -36.30
N ARG A 4 -5.87 60.34 -37.40
CA ARG A 4 -7.14 59.57 -37.29
C ARG A 4 -6.91 58.06 -37.15
N VAL A 5 -5.81 57.53 -37.71
CA VAL A 5 -5.47 56.10 -37.63
C VAL A 5 -5.01 55.72 -36.21
N ILE A 6 -4.19 56.56 -35.57
CA ILE A 6 -3.69 56.32 -34.20
C ILE A 6 -4.84 56.30 -33.19
N LEU A 7 -5.85 57.18 -33.34
CA LEU A 7 -6.99 57.21 -32.42
C LEU A 7 -7.90 55.97 -32.56
N THR A 8 -8.07 55.44 -33.78
CA THR A 8 -8.81 54.18 -34.00
C THR A 8 -8.05 52.95 -33.52
N ILE A 9 -6.71 52.92 -33.63
CA ILE A 9 -5.90 51.82 -33.09
C ILE A 9 -5.95 51.83 -31.56
N LEU A 10 -5.74 52.98 -30.91
CA LEU A 10 -5.82 53.09 -29.45
C LEU A 10 -7.22 52.77 -28.89
N LEU A 11 -8.29 53.10 -29.62
CA LEU A 11 -9.65 52.71 -29.24
C LEU A 11 -9.92 51.21 -29.43
N LEU A 12 -9.37 50.59 -30.48
CA LEU A 12 -9.42 49.12 -30.60
C LEU A 12 -8.61 48.44 -29.50
N GLU A 13 -7.39 48.90 -29.22
CA GLU A 13 -6.54 48.34 -28.15
C GLU A 13 -7.22 48.45 -26.78
N PHE A 14 -7.87 49.58 -26.46
CA PHE A 14 -8.67 49.70 -25.24
C PHE A 14 -9.88 48.76 -25.22
N TYR A 15 -10.59 48.57 -26.34
CA TYR A 15 -11.72 47.65 -26.42
C TYR A 15 -11.28 46.18 -26.30
N THR A 16 -10.14 45.81 -26.89
CA THR A 16 -9.56 44.47 -26.75
C THR A 16 -8.98 44.23 -25.35
N CYS A 17 -8.41 45.24 -24.69
CA CYS A 17 -7.95 45.11 -23.31
C CYS A 17 -9.10 45.02 -22.31
N LEU A 18 -10.23 45.71 -22.52
CA LEU A 18 -11.43 45.49 -21.68
C LEU A 18 -12.04 44.09 -21.88
N HIS A 19 -11.97 43.51 -23.08
CA HIS A 19 -12.44 42.14 -23.32
C HIS A 19 -11.46 41.04 -22.90
N MET A 20 -10.15 41.30 -22.83
CA MET A 20 -9.15 40.34 -22.34
C MET A 20 -8.87 40.42 -20.83
N ALA A 21 -9.50 41.35 -20.11
CA ALA A 21 -9.41 41.42 -18.64
C ALA A 21 -10.27 40.38 -17.90
N ASN A 22 -10.99 39.50 -18.61
CA ASN A 22 -12.10 38.71 -18.06
C ASN A 22 -12.06 37.20 -18.41
N SER A 23 -10.86 36.63 -18.65
CA SER A 23 -10.73 35.23 -19.11
C SER A 23 -9.60 34.41 -18.46
N PHE A 24 -9.37 34.59 -17.17
CA PHE A 24 -8.87 33.51 -16.32
C PHE A 24 -9.94 33.19 -15.29
N SER A 25 -10.66 32.08 -15.46
CA SER A 25 -11.43 31.52 -14.34
C SER A 25 -10.42 31.21 -13.23
N PRO A 26 -10.70 31.56 -11.96
CA PRO A 26 -9.83 31.20 -10.85
C PRO A 26 -9.78 29.68 -10.61
N CYS A 27 -10.65 28.92 -11.28
CA CYS A 27 -10.76 27.47 -11.20
C CYS A 27 -10.11 26.79 -12.41
N PHE A 28 -9.54 25.61 -12.18
CA PHE A 28 -9.15 24.70 -13.27
C PHE A 28 -10.39 23.95 -13.76
N ILE A 29 -10.73 24.08 -15.05
CA ILE A 29 -11.93 23.46 -15.64
C ILE A 29 -11.50 22.39 -16.63
N HIS A 30 -12.08 21.20 -16.52
CA HIS A 30 -11.87 20.09 -17.43
C HIS A 30 -13.21 19.36 -17.69
N GLY A 31 -13.77 19.53 -18.88
CA GLY A 31 -15.09 18.99 -19.22
C GLY A 31 -16.21 19.64 -18.38
N THR A 32 -16.95 18.83 -17.63
CA THR A 32 -18.00 19.25 -16.68
C THR A 32 -17.48 19.47 -15.25
N THR A 33 -16.18 19.36 -15.02
CA THR A 33 -15.55 19.44 -13.69
C THR A 33 -14.85 20.78 -13.50
N ALA A 34 -15.19 21.52 -12.45
CA ALA A 34 -14.51 22.74 -12.01
C ALA A 34 -13.83 22.55 -10.66
N ASN A 35 -12.51 22.72 -10.62
CA ASN A 35 -11.69 22.63 -9.41
C ASN A 35 -11.15 24.01 -9.00
N CYS A 36 -11.73 24.55 -7.94
CA CYS A 36 -11.44 25.86 -7.33
C CYS A 36 -10.77 25.72 -5.95
N TYR A 37 -10.20 24.54 -5.63
CA TYR A 37 -9.55 24.27 -4.34
C TYR A 37 -8.39 25.22 -4.04
N ASN A 38 -8.34 25.80 -2.84
CA ASN A 38 -7.25 26.66 -2.36
C ASN A 38 -6.90 27.82 -3.33
N ARG A 39 -7.93 28.58 -3.72
CA ARG A 39 -7.83 29.71 -4.66
C ARG A 39 -8.04 31.07 -4.00
N ARG A 40 -8.16 31.11 -2.67
CA ARG A 40 -8.46 32.31 -1.86
C ARG A 40 -9.75 33.01 -2.29
N LEU A 41 -10.77 32.22 -2.62
CA LEU A 41 -12.08 32.73 -3.06
C LEU A 41 -12.91 33.17 -1.86
N TYR A 42 -13.55 34.34 -1.98
CA TYR A 42 -14.47 34.88 -0.96
C TYR A 42 -15.95 34.70 -1.33
N GLN A 43 -16.21 34.29 -2.57
CA GLN A 43 -17.53 34.00 -3.12
C GLN A 43 -17.41 32.92 -4.19
N VAL A 44 -18.53 32.32 -4.60
CA VAL A 44 -18.58 31.42 -5.76
C VAL A 44 -18.19 32.24 -7.02
N PRO A 45 -17.20 31.78 -7.81
CA PRO A 45 -16.80 32.46 -9.03
C PRO A 45 -17.78 32.16 -10.17
N PRO A 46 -17.91 33.04 -11.19
CA PRO A 46 -18.67 32.74 -12.38
C PRO A 46 -18.04 31.54 -13.12
N LEU A 47 -18.87 30.56 -13.45
CA LEU A 47 -18.50 29.29 -14.06
C LEU A 47 -19.48 28.92 -15.18
N PRO A 48 -19.08 28.06 -16.14
CA PRO A 48 -19.99 27.58 -17.18
C PRO A 48 -21.20 26.83 -16.59
N ASN A 49 -22.37 26.98 -17.21
CA ASN A 49 -23.61 26.37 -16.74
C ASN A 49 -23.71 24.84 -16.92
N HIS A 50 -22.78 24.24 -17.67
CA HIS A 50 -22.69 22.79 -17.89
C HIS A 50 -21.85 22.04 -16.84
N ILE A 51 -21.36 22.73 -15.81
CA ILE A 51 -20.55 22.12 -14.75
C ILE A 51 -21.43 21.24 -13.85
N THR A 52 -21.08 19.95 -13.73
CA THR A 52 -21.77 18.98 -12.87
C THR A 52 -21.02 18.71 -11.56
N TYR A 53 -19.70 18.93 -11.52
CA TYR A 53 -18.87 18.80 -10.32
C TYR A 53 -18.15 20.12 -10.01
N LEU A 54 -18.30 20.61 -8.78
CA LEU A 54 -17.65 21.83 -8.30
C LEU A 54 -16.95 21.61 -6.95
N ASN A 55 -15.63 21.83 -6.92
CA ASN A 55 -14.84 21.83 -5.69
C ASN A 55 -14.39 23.25 -5.31
N LEU A 56 -14.98 23.80 -4.25
CA LEU A 56 -14.70 25.09 -3.62
C LEU A 56 -14.04 24.94 -2.23
N ALA A 57 -13.56 23.75 -1.86
CA ALA A 57 -12.97 23.53 -0.53
C ALA A 57 -11.67 24.32 -0.31
N ASN A 58 -11.34 24.58 0.96
CA ASN A 58 -10.17 25.37 1.38
C ASN A 58 -10.16 26.79 0.78
N ASN A 59 -11.22 27.56 1.03
CA ASN A 59 -11.37 28.96 0.58
C ASN A 59 -11.90 29.84 1.73
N TYR A 60 -12.28 31.09 1.47
CA TYR A 60 -12.70 32.09 2.46
C TYR A 60 -14.16 32.54 2.22
N ILE A 61 -15.02 31.62 1.77
CA ILE A 61 -16.45 31.92 1.56
C ILE A 61 -17.14 31.96 2.92
N SER A 62 -17.66 33.12 3.29
CA SER A 62 -18.30 33.36 4.60
C SER A 62 -19.83 33.29 4.57
N GLU A 63 -20.46 33.53 3.41
CA GLU A 63 -21.92 33.45 3.26
C GLU A 63 -22.30 32.80 1.93
N LEU A 64 -23.33 31.97 1.94
CA LEU A 64 -24.04 31.50 0.76
C LEU A 64 -25.53 31.81 0.89
N ASN A 65 -26.12 32.32 -0.19
CA ASN A 65 -27.50 32.75 -0.31
C ASN A 65 -28.08 32.42 -1.70
N GLU A 66 -29.35 32.74 -1.94
CA GLU A 66 -30.11 32.34 -3.14
C GLU A 66 -29.46 32.73 -4.48
N THR A 67 -28.57 33.74 -4.52
CA THR A 67 -27.87 34.16 -5.74
C THR A 67 -26.49 33.53 -5.91
N SER A 68 -25.98 32.80 -4.91
CA SER A 68 -24.59 32.31 -4.88
C SER A 68 -24.27 31.24 -5.93
N PHE A 69 -25.28 30.50 -6.41
CA PHE A 69 -25.13 29.47 -7.44
C PHE A 69 -25.98 29.78 -8.68
N LEU A 70 -26.10 31.06 -9.03
CA LEU A 70 -26.74 31.47 -10.29
C LEU A 70 -26.05 30.77 -11.47
N ASP A 71 -26.87 30.33 -12.44
CA ASP A 71 -26.45 29.60 -13.65
C ASP A 71 -25.82 28.20 -13.44
N LEU A 72 -25.75 27.66 -12.21
CA LEU A 72 -25.14 26.36 -11.91
C LEU A 72 -26.14 25.23 -11.62
N GLU A 73 -27.28 25.26 -12.31
CA GLU A 73 -28.41 24.33 -12.09
C GLU A 73 -28.09 22.88 -12.51
N ALA A 74 -27.01 22.64 -13.26
CA ALA A 74 -26.52 21.32 -13.67
C ALA A 74 -25.65 20.62 -12.60
N LEU A 75 -25.38 21.23 -11.44
CA LEU A 75 -24.54 20.62 -10.41
C LEU A 75 -25.17 19.34 -9.82
N GLU A 76 -24.37 18.26 -9.84
CA GLU A 76 -24.64 16.97 -9.20
C GLU A 76 -23.80 16.81 -7.92
N VAL A 77 -22.58 17.35 -7.89
CA VAL A 77 -21.66 17.25 -6.74
C VAL A 77 -21.06 18.62 -6.39
N LEU A 78 -21.22 19.02 -5.13
CA LEU A 78 -20.71 20.29 -4.60
C LEU A 78 -19.87 20.06 -3.34
N ASN A 79 -18.58 20.42 -3.40
CA ASN A 79 -17.68 20.41 -2.25
C ASN A 79 -17.39 21.83 -1.76
N LEU A 80 -17.78 22.13 -0.53
CA LEU A 80 -17.60 23.39 0.19
C LEU A 80 -16.82 23.18 1.51
N GLN A 81 -16.15 22.03 1.68
CA GLN A 81 -15.45 21.67 2.92
C GLN A 81 -14.38 22.70 3.31
N GLN A 82 -14.16 22.85 4.63
CA GLN A 82 -13.08 23.65 5.19
C GLN A 82 -13.00 25.07 4.58
N GLN A 83 -13.98 25.94 4.86
CA GLN A 83 -13.76 27.38 4.68
C GLN A 83 -12.97 27.92 5.88
N GLU A 84 -11.97 28.75 5.59
CA GLU A 84 -11.11 29.44 6.57
C GLU A 84 -11.86 30.58 7.29
N THR A 85 -13.09 30.87 6.87
CA THR A 85 -14.04 31.78 7.50
C THR A 85 -15.25 31.02 8.02
N GLN A 86 -15.90 31.52 9.08
CA GLN A 86 -17.20 30.97 9.52
C GLN A 86 -18.21 31.07 8.37
N LEU A 87 -18.68 29.91 7.89
CA LEU A 87 -19.66 29.82 6.82
C LEU A 87 -21.09 29.96 7.37
N VAL A 88 -21.88 30.81 6.71
CA VAL A 88 -23.30 31.04 6.99
C VAL A 88 -24.13 30.63 5.78
N LEU A 89 -25.02 29.66 5.95
CA LEU A 89 -25.96 29.22 4.92
C LEU A 89 -27.32 29.88 5.15
N LYS A 90 -27.65 30.85 4.29
CA LYS A 90 -28.93 31.58 4.31
C LYS A 90 -30.08 30.70 3.82
N ASN A 91 -31.31 31.09 4.17
CA ASN A 91 -32.51 30.50 3.61
C ASN A 91 -32.41 30.47 2.07
N ASN A 92 -32.83 29.37 1.44
CA ASN A 92 -32.81 29.16 -0.01
C ASN A 92 -31.41 29.20 -0.68
N ALA A 93 -30.31 29.08 0.07
CA ALA A 93 -28.94 29.11 -0.48
C ALA A 93 -28.69 28.10 -1.63
N PHE A 94 -29.44 26.99 -1.66
CA PHE A 94 -29.34 25.95 -2.69
C PHE A 94 -30.64 25.76 -3.50
N ALA A 95 -31.56 26.73 -3.50
CA ALA A 95 -32.90 26.59 -4.08
C ALA A 95 -32.91 26.23 -5.59
N ARG A 96 -31.83 26.55 -6.31
CA ARG A 96 -31.65 26.26 -7.74
C ARG A 96 -30.92 24.95 -8.03
N LEU A 97 -30.34 24.30 -7.03
CA LEU A 97 -29.53 23.09 -7.18
C LEU A 97 -30.37 21.82 -7.07
N SER A 98 -31.43 21.75 -7.86
CA SER A 98 -32.37 20.62 -7.86
C SER A 98 -31.74 19.29 -8.28
N ASN A 99 -30.69 19.32 -9.11
CA ASN A 99 -29.98 18.14 -9.59
C ASN A 99 -28.88 17.65 -8.62
N LEU A 100 -28.64 18.34 -7.50
CA LEU A 100 -27.54 18.03 -6.60
C LEU A 100 -27.79 16.72 -5.85
N LEU A 101 -26.85 15.77 -5.99
CA LEU A 101 -26.86 14.44 -5.38
C LEU A 101 -25.95 14.37 -4.15
N GLU A 102 -24.80 15.05 -4.17
CA GLU A 102 -23.82 15.04 -3.08
C GLU A 102 -23.39 16.46 -2.67
N LEU A 103 -23.50 16.75 -1.36
CA LEU A 103 -23.11 18.03 -0.75
C LEU A 103 -22.13 17.79 0.40
N LYS A 104 -20.91 18.36 0.29
CA LYS A 104 -19.86 18.25 1.31
C LYS A 104 -19.65 19.60 1.99
N LEU A 105 -20.02 19.67 3.27
CA LEU A 105 -19.89 20.84 4.13
C LEU A 105 -18.99 20.59 5.35
N GLY A 106 -18.38 19.41 5.46
CA GLY A 106 -17.51 19.07 6.58
C GLY A 106 -16.32 20.02 6.81
N PHE A 107 -15.81 20.06 8.04
CA PHE A 107 -14.74 20.92 8.53
C PHE A 107 -15.04 22.43 8.50
N ASN A 108 -16.29 22.84 8.29
CA ASN A 108 -16.72 24.22 8.46
C ASN A 108 -17.03 24.49 9.95
N HIS A 109 -16.00 24.88 10.70
CA HIS A 109 -16.08 25.12 12.15
C HIS A 109 -17.12 26.21 12.48
N PHE A 110 -18.00 25.95 13.45
CA PHE A 110 -19.15 26.81 13.79
C PHE A 110 -20.09 27.16 12.62
N LEU A 111 -20.37 26.21 11.72
CA LEU A 111 -21.32 26.36 10.60
C LEU A 111 -22.68 26.91 11.08
N GLN A 112 -23.13 28.03 10.51
CA GLN A 112 -24.46 28.58 10.78
C GLN A 112 -25.46 28.19 9.69
N LEU A 113 -26.63 27.73 10.09
CA LEU A 113 -27.73 27.33 9.22
C LEU A 113 -28.97 28.16 9.55
N GLU A 114 -29.55 28.83 8.56
CA GLU A 114 -30.94 29.29 8.67
C GLU A 114 -31.91 28.13 8.38
N THR A 115 -33.14 28.20 8.89
CA THR A 115 -34.07 27.05 8.93
C THR A 115 -34.33 26.40 7.56
N ASN A 116 -34.39 27.19 6.49
CA ASN A 116 -34.61 26.71 5.12
C ASN A 116 -33.34 26.74 4.26
N ALA A 117 -32.15 26.63 4.86
CA ALA A 117 -30.88 26.64 4.13
C ALA A 117 -30.81 25.56 3.03
N PHE A 118 -31.26 24.34 3.34
CA PHE A 118 -31.29 23.21 2.41
C PHE A 118 -32.53 23.13 1.50
N SER A 119 -33.31 24.22 1.41
CA SER A 119 -34.44 24.32 0.47
C SER A 119 -33.97 24.13 -0.98
N GLY A 120 -34.73 23.38 -1.78
CA GLY A 120 -34.40 23.01 -3.17
C GLY A 120 -33.78 21.62 -3.34
N LEU A 121 -33.06 21.11 -2.34
CA LEU A 121 -32.23 19.89 -2.40
C LEU A 121 -33.00 18.56 -2.29
N HIS A 122 -34.09 18.41 -3.07
CA HIS A 122 -35.00 17.27 -2.99
C HIS A 122 -34.44 15.94 -3.56
N ASN A 123 -33.43 16.02 -4.45
CA ASN A 123 -32.74 14.85 -5.02
C ASN A 123 -31.44 14.50 -4.28
N LEU A 124 -31.04 15.26 -3.25
CA LEU A 124 -29.80 15.03 -2.52
C LEU A 124 -29.82 13.66 -1.85
N GLN A 125 -28.79 12.84 -2.15
CA GLN A 125 -28.60 11.50 -1.62
C GLN A 125 -27.57 11.48 -0.49
N ILE A 126 -26.51 12.29 -0.58
CA ILE A 126 -25.38 12.28 0.36
C ILE A 126 -25.16 13.68 0.93
N LEU A 127 -25.20 13.77 2.27
CA LEU A 127 -24.89 15.00 3.01
C LEU A 127 -23.79 14.75 4.05
N ASN A 128 -22.64 15.42 3.87
CA ASN A 128 -21.52 15.36 4.79
C ASN A 128 -21.38 16.65 5.60
N LEU A 129 -21.54 16.55 6.92
CA LEU A 129 -21.47 17.62 7.92
C LEU A 129 -20.48 17.27 9.06
N ILE A 130 -19.38 16.58 8.73
CA ILE A 130 -18.33 16.22 9.69
C ILE A 130 -17.74 17.49 10.32
N GLN A 131 -17.49 17.51 11.63
CA GLN A 131 -16.72 18.57 12.31
C GLN A 131 -17.22 20.01 12.01
N CYS A 132 -18.52 20.24 12.23
CA CYS A 132 -19.20 21.52 11.97
C CYS A 132 -19.72 22.24 13.23
N ASN A 133 -19.50 21.68 14.42
CA ASN A 133 -20.04 22.15 15.72
C ASN A 133 -21.57 22.21 15.79
N LEU A 134 -22.22 21.31 15.05
CA LEU A 134 -23.67 21.19 15.06
C LEU A 134 -24.15 20.56 16.37
N LYS A 135 -25.30 21.03 16.86
CA LYS A 135 -25.94 20.57 18.10
C LYS A 135 -27.20 19.78 17.77
N ASP A 136 -27.84 19.22 18.79
CA ASP A 136 -29.10 18.44 18.73
C ASP A 136 -30.18 19.00 17.77
N SER A 137 -30.23 20.32 17.60
CA SER A 137 -31.12 21.02 16.67
C SER A 137 -30.99 20.58 15.20
N ILE A 138 -29.85 20.02 14.78
CA ILE A 138 -29.66 19.54 13.40
C ILE A 138 -30.57 18.35 13.04
N LEU A 139 -30.96 17.55 14.04
CA LEU A 139 -31.87 16.41 13.89
C LEU A 139 -33.30 16.73 14.38
N SER A 140 -33.42 17.52 15.46
CA SER A 140 -34.72 17.86 16.06
C SER A 140 -35.43 19.05 15.39
N GLY A 141 -34.72 19.86 14.61
CA GLY A 141 -35.26 20.99 13.85
C GLY A 141 -35.67 20.63 12.42
N ASP A 142 -36.26 21.60 11.72
CA ASP A 142 -36.81 21.41 10.36
C ASP A 142 -35.74 21.46 9.24
N TYR A 143 -34.44 21.65 9.54
CA TYR A 143 -33.37 21.82 8.54
C TYR A 143 -33.32 20.71 7.48
N MET A 144 -33.48 19.45 7.88
CA MET A 144 -33.37 18.28 7.00
C MET A 144 -34.66 17.94 6.24
N LYS A 145 -35.76 18.62 6.54
CA LYS A 145 -37.10 18.36 5.97
C LYS A 145 -37.19 18.40 4.44
N PRO A 146 -36.42 19.25 3.71
CA PRO A 146 -36.42 19.22 2.24
C PRO A 146 -35.76 17.98 1.61
N LEU A 147 -34.91 17.26 2.36
CA LEU A 147 -33.99 16.24 1.85
C LEU A 147 -34.64 14.86 1.68
N VAL A 148 -35.79 14.80 1.02
CA VAL A 148 -36.63 13.58 0.94
C VAL A 148 -35.94 12.38 0.27
N SER A 149 -34.90 12.61 -0.54
CA SER A 149 -34.11 11.57 -1.19
C SER A 149 -32.85 11.14 -0.44
N LEU A 150 -32.60 11.65 0.77
CA LEU A 150 -31.34 11.40 1.47
C LEU A 150 -31.15 9.91 1.80
N GLU A 151 -30.01 9.36 1.38
CA GLU A 151 -29.58 7.97 1.57
C GLU A 151 -28.50 7.87 2.66
N SER A 152 -27.60 8.86 2.73
CA SER A 152 -26.47 8.91 3.67
C SER A 152 -26.33 10.28 4.36
N LEU A 153 -26.23 10.25 5.68
CA LEU A 153 -26.02 11.43 6.53
C LEU A 153 -24.80 11.22 7.45
N THR A 154 -23.78 12.07 7.31
CA THR A 154 -22.58 12.06 8.17
C THR A 154 -22.57 13.28 9.09
N LEU A 155 -22.65 13.03 10.40
CA LEU A 155 -22.63 14.03 11.48
C LEU A 155 -21.47 13.78 12.47
N GLU A 156 -20.42 13.10 12.03
CA GLU A 156 -19.26 12.77 12.86
C GLU A 156 -18.55 14.02 13.44
N THR A 157 -18.02 13.90 14.67
CA THR A 157 -17.23 14.96 15.35
C THR A 157 -18.01 16.27 15.52
N ASN A 158 -19.27 16.20 15.92
CA ASN A 158 -20.09 17.38 16.25
C ASN A 158 -20.38 17.47 17.77
N ASP A 159 -21.18 18.45 18.16
CA ASP A 159 -21.54 18.75 19.55
C ASP A 159 -22.95 18.19 19.92
N ILE A 160 -23.37 17.10 19.27
CA ILE A 160 -24.65 16.42 19.55
C ILE A 160 -24.57 15.65 20.86
N LYS A 161 -25.58 15.81 21.71
CA LYS A 161 -25.73 15.19 23.03
C LYS A 161 -26.97 14.30 23.12
N ARG A 162 -28.03 14.68 22.41
CA ARG A 162 -29.29 13.93 22.32
C ARG A 162 -29.68 13.82 20.86
N VAL A 163 -29.69 12.60 20.35
CA VAL A 163 -30.27 12.29 19.05
C VAL A 163 -31.77 12.26 19.27
N GLN A 164 -32.51 13.21 18.70
CA GLN A 164 -33.97 13.23 18.73
C GLN A 164 -34.48 13.69 17.36
N PRO A 165 -34.50 12.80 16.34
CA PRO A 165 -34.85 13.17 14.98
C PRO A 165 -36.32 13.53 14.90
N ALA A 166 -36.60 14.68 14.27
CA ALA A 166 -37.95 15.18 14.05
C ALA A 166 -38.81 14.16 13.27
N ARG A 167 -40.14 14.21 13.50
CA ARG A 167 -41.07 13.19 12.96
C ARG A 167 -41.07 13.03 11.44
N PHE A 168 -40.59 14.02 10.66
CA PHE A 168 -40.48 13.89 9.22
C PHE A 168 -39.44 12.84 8.78
N PHE A 169 -38.46 12.49 9.64
CA PHE A 169 -37.50 11.43 9.33
C PHE A 169 -38.18 10.08 9.07
N LEU A 170 -39.36 9.80 9.65
CA LEU A 170 -40.16 8.61 9.34
C LEU A 170 -40.43 8.50 7.82
N ASN A 171 -40.72 9.63 7.17
CA ASN A 171 -41.03 9.69 5.74
C ASN A 171 -39.77 9.66 4.84
N MET A 172 -38.56 9.83 5.39
CA MET A 172 -37.29 9.72 4.64
C MET A 172 -36.93 8.25 4.43
N THR A 173 -37.68 7.56 3.57
CA THR A 173 -37.61 6.10 3.38
C THR A 173 -36.30 5.60 2.77
N LYS A 174 -35.56 6.47 2.06
CA LYS A 174 -34.26 6.14 1.49
C LYS A 174 -33.11 6.18 2.49
N LEU A 175 -33.25 6.81 3.66
CA LEU A 175 -32.14 6.99 4.60
C LEU A 175 -31.73 5.64 5.21
N HIS A 176 -30.58 5.12 4.79
CA HIS A 176 -30.05 3.82 5.21
C HIS A 176 -28.59 3.86 5.69
N GLN A 177 -27.91 5.00 5.61
CA GLN A 177 -26.61 5.22 6.25
C GLN A 177 -26.66 6.42 7.21
N LEU A 178 -26.22 6.21 8.45
CA LEU A 178 -26.09 7.26 9.46
C LEU A 178 -24.79 7.12 10.23
N ASP A 179 -24.02 8.21 10.31
CA ASP A 179 -22.80 8.29 11.10
C ASP A 179 -22.91 9.42 12.13
N LEU A 180 -22.96 9.04 13.40
CA LEU A 180 -23.03 9.95 14.57
C LEU A 180 -21.76 9.84 15.43
N SER A 181 -20.67 9.29 14.88
CA SER A 181 -19.44 9.02 15.61
C SER A 181 -18.83 10.29 16.23
N HIS A 182 -18.03 10.14 17.27
CA HIS A 182 -17.27 11.24 17.89
C HIS A 182 -18.12 12.41 18.43
N ASN A 183 -19.40 12.17 18.72
CA ASN A 183 -20.31 13.09 19.42
C ASN A 183 -20.30 12.86 20.96
N TRP A 184 -21.16 13.57 21.69
CA TRP A 184 -21.22 13.61 23.16
C TRP A 184 -22.52 12.99 23.71
N ILE A 185 -22.91 11.83 23.17
CA ILE A 185 -24.20 11.18 23.46
C ILE A 185 -24.06 10.26 24.68
N ASN A 186 -24.40 10.79 25.86
CA ASN A 186 -24.20 10.09 27.13
C ASN A 186 -25.11 8.87 27.32
N SER A 187 -26.27 8.82 26.66
CA SER A 187 -27.19 7.68 26.65
C SER A 187 -28.04 7.64 25.38
N ILE A 188 -28.55 6.46 25.05
CA ILE A 188 -29.52 6.23 23.95
C ILE A 188 -30.69 5.38 24.45
N CYS A 189 -31.91 5.85 24.22
CA CYS A 189 -33.16 5.18 24.59
C CYS A 189 -34.16 5.12 23.43
N GLU A 190 -35.27 4.40 23.60
CA GLU A 190 -36.36 4.29 22.63
C GLU A 190 -36.94 5.66 22.22
N GLU A 191 -36.96 6.63 23.15
CA GLU A 191 -37.39 8.00 22.86
C GLU A 191 -36.43 8.79 21.95
N ASP A 192 -35.15 8.39 21.90
CA ASP A 192 -34.11 9.12 21.17
C ASP A 192 -34.12 8.76 19.68
N PHE A 193 -34.41 7.51 19.30
CA PHE A 193 -34.45 7.11 17.89
C PHE A 193 -35.87 6.99 17.30
N ILE A 194 -36.88 7.61 17.93
CA ILE A 194 -38.29 7.48 17.52
C ILE A 194 -38.57 7.87 16.05
N GLY A 195 -37.85 8.86 15.49
CA GLY A 195 -37.96 9.25 14.08
C GLY A 195 -37.26 8.30 13.08
N PHE A 196 -36.54 7.29 13.57
CA PHE A 196 -35.87 6.26 12.77
C PHE A 196 -36.56 4.88 12.83
N GLN A 197 -37.64 4.74 13.62
CA GLN A 197 -38.43 3.50 13.69
C GLN A 197 -38.97 3.10 12.31
N GLY A 198 -39.04 1.80 12.05
CA GLY A 198 -39.44 1.22 10.76
C GLY A 198 -38.35 1.20 9.68
N LYS A 199 -37.13 1.69 9.96
CA LYS A 199 -36.04 1.74 8.98
C LYS A 199 -35.12 0.52 9.02
N HIS A 200 -34.56 0.21 7.85
CA HIS A 200 -33.40 -0.64 7.71
C HIS A 200 -32.17 0.22 7.43
N PHE A 201 -31.15 0.16 8.28
CA PHE A 201 -29.86 0.82 8.04
C PHE A 201 -28.82 -0.18 7.58
N THR A 202 -28.20 0.07 6.43
CA THR A 202 -27.03 -0.69 5.99
C THR A 202 -25.81 -0.37 6.86
N ILE A 203 -25.71 0.87 7.37
CA ILE A 203 -24.64 1.34 8.25
C ILE A 203 -25.25 2.27 9.31
N PHE A 204 -25.07 1.95 10.58
CA PHE A 204 -25.42 2.80 11.71
C PHE A 204 -24.23 2.89 12.67
N LYS A 205 -23.53 4.02 12.65
CA LYS A 205 -22.31 4.23 13.45
C LYS A 205 -22.55 5.14 14.64
N LEU A 206 -22.12 4.65 15.79
CA LEU A 206 -22.12 5.30 17.10
C LEU A 206 -20.73 5.19 17.74
N THR A 207 -19.65 5.28 16.94
CA THR A 207 -18.27 5.13 17.42
C THR A 207 -17.90 6.28 18.37
N ASN A 208 -17.32 5.95 19.54
CA ASN A 208 -16.76 6.94 20.48
C ASN A 208 -17.75 8.03 20.96
N ILE A 209 -19.05 7.73 21.05
CA ILE A 209 -20.10 8.67 21.49
C ILE A 209 -20.20 8.85 23.01
N LYS A 210 -19.31 8.20 23.77
CA LYS A 210 -19.13 8.24 25.23
C LYS A 210 -20.03 7.29 26.04
N LEU A 211 -21.35 7.26 25.82
CA LEU A 211 -22.31 6.42 26.56
C LEU A 211 -22.15 6.42 28.11
N THR A 212 -21.67 7.52 28.69
CA THR A 212 -21.26 7.59 30.12
C THR A 212 -22.38 7.32 31.11
N ASP A 213 -23.62 7.66 30.76
CA ASP A 213 -24.75 7.48 31.66
C ASP A 213 -25.15 6.00 31.73
N MET A 214 -25.01 5.23 30.64
CA MET A 214 -25.44 3.83 30.49
C MET A 214 -24.52 2.82 31.21
N SER A 215 -24.00 3.18 32.39
CA SER A 215 -23.25 2.28 33.26
C SER A 215 -24.18 1.32 34.04
N GLN A 216 -23.59 0.36 34.75
CA GLN A 216 -24.35 -0.53 35.65
C GLN A 216 -25.05 0.18 36.83
N TYR A 217 -24.71 1.45 37.08
CA TYR A 217 -25.28 2.25 38.17
C TYR A 217 -26.41 3.18 37.70
N TRP A 218 -26.80 3.10 36.43
CA TRP A 218 -27.81 3.98 35.86
C TRP A 218 -29.22 3.60 36.31
N SER A 219 -29.89 4.52 37.01
CA SER A 219 -31.23 4.31 37.54
C SER A 219 -32.35 4.29 36.48
N LYS A 220 -32.04 4.58 35.21
CA LYS A 220 -33.03 4.71 34.13
C LYS A 220 -33.13 3.52 33.17
N TRP A 221 -32.36 2.44 33.38
CA TRP A 221 -32.44 1.24 32.53
C TRP A 221 -33.88 0.73 32.33
N ASP A 222 -34.68 0.69 33.40
CA ASP A 222 -36.08 0.24 33.37
C ASP A 222 -37.03 1.19 32.59
N GLN A 223 -36.61 2.42 32.31
CA GLN A 223 -37.38 3.45 31.59
C GLN A 223 -36.91 3.63 30.14
N CYS A 224 -35.76 3.06 29.77
CA CYS A 224 -35.08 3.39 28.53
C CYS A 224 -35.67 2.72 27.28
N GLY A 225 -36.34 1.57 27.44
CA GLY A 225 -36.89 0.81 26.30
C GLY A 225 -35.81 0.23 25.38
N ASN A 226 -36.19 -0.15 24.15
CA ASN A 226 -35.24 -0.57 23.12
C ASN A 226 -34.93 0.62 22.20
N PRO A 227 -33.69 1.16 22.16
CA PRO A 227 -33.31 2.24 21.26
C PRO A 227 -33.60 1.93 19.79
N PHE A 228 -33.42 0.68 19.37
CA PHE A 228 -33.57 0.22 17.99
C PHE A 228 -34.89 -0.52 17.76
N LYS A 229 -35.95 -0.16 18.49
CA LYS A 229 -37.28 -0.73 18.34
C LYS A 229 -37.80 -0.55 16.91
N ASP A 230 -38.34 -1.62 16.34
CA ASP A 230 -38.84 -1.67 14.96
C ASP A 230 -37.80 -1.23 13.90
N MET A 231 -36.50 -1.34 14.22
CA MET A 231 -35.38 -1.09 13.31
C MET A 231 -34.62 -2.39 13.01
N SER A 232 -33.92 -2.42 11.87
CA SER A 232 -32.96 -3.48 11.55
C SER A 232 -31.68 -2.88 11.00
N LEU A 233 -30.54 -3.49 11.33
CA LEU A 233 -29.20 -2.95 11.09
C LEU A 233 -28.36 -4.02 10.39
N ASN A 234 -27.76 -3.70 9.25
CA ASN A 234 -26.75 -4.57 8.66
C ASN A 234 -25.42 -4.41 9.44
N ILE A 235 -24.92 -3.17 9.59
CA ILE A 235 -23.76 -2.89 10.44
C ILE A 235 -24.16 -1.94 11.57
N LEU A 236 -23.98 -2.38 12.82
CA LEU A 236 -24.00 -1.52 14.01
C LEU A 236 -22.56 -1.37 14.54
N ASP A 237 -22.00 -0.17 14.40
CA ASP A 237 -20.69 0.17 14.96
C ASP A 237 -20.85 0.92 16.29
N LEU A 238 -20.37 0.29 17.35
CA LEU A 238 -20.35 0.77 18.73
C LEU A 238 -18.92 0.82 19.29
N SER A 239 -17.91 0.81 18.42
CA SER A 239 -16.49 0.85 18.79
C SER A 239 -16.13 2.08 19.66
N HIS A 240 -15.02 1.96 20.41
CA HIS A 240 -14.50 2.97 21.33
C HIS A 240 -15.40 3.41 22.51
N ASN A 241 -16.65 2.93 22.62
CA ASN A 241 -17.54 3.26 23.76
C ASN A 241 -17.17 2.58 25.08
N SER A 242 -16.05 1.85 25.14
CA SER A 242 -15.46 1.32 26.39
C SER A 242 -16.42 0.48 27.24
N PHE A 243 -17.23 -0.36 26.59
CA PHE A 243 -18.14 -1.31 27.23
C PHE A 243 -17.43 -2.18 28.26
N SER A 244 -17.95 -2.24 29.49
CA SER A 244 -17.62 -3.29 30.46
C SER A 244 -18.57 -4.48 30.34
N VAL A 245 -18.22 -5.65 30.89
CA VAL A 245 -19.10 -6.84 30.89
C VAL A 245 -20.49 -6.53 31.46
N ASP A 246 -20.55 -5.81 32.58
CA ASP A 246 -21.80 -5.51 33.27
C ASP A 246 -22.63 -4.44 32.52
N MET A 247 -21.98 -3.48 31.84
CA MET A 247 -22.64 -2.55 30.91
C MET A 247 -23.17 -3.26 29.66
N ALA A 248 -22.37 -4.14 29.06
CA ALA A 248 -22.73 -4.90 27.86
C ALA A 248 -23.97 -5.74 28.08
N ARG A 249 -24.07 -6.45 29.22
CA ARG A 249 -25.26 -7.22 29.62
C ARG A 249 -26.54 -6.38 29.68
N LEU A 250 -26.46 -5.17 30.25
CA LEU A 250 -27.62 -4.29 30.37
C LEU A 250 -28.01 -3.69 29.01
N PHE A 251 -27.02 -3.31 28.21
CA PHE A 251 -27.22 -2.79 26.86
C PHE A 251 -27.84 -3.84 25.93
N PHE A 252 -27.31 -5.06 25.91
CA PHE A 252 -27.86 -6.15 25.08
C PHE A 252 -29.25 -6.59 25.52
N ARG A 253 -29.59 -6.47 26.81
CA ARG A 253 -30.96 -6.64 27.28
C ARG A 253 -31.90 -5.57 26.72
N ALA A 254 -31.45 -4.32 26.65
CA ALA A 254 -32.25 -3.23 26.10
C ALA A 254 -32.48 -3.39 24.58
N ILE A 255 -31.46 -3.80 23.81
CA ILE A 255 -31.57 -4.02 22.36
C ILE A 255 -32.05 -5.43 21.97
N ARG A 256 -32.60 -6.20 22.92
CA ARG A 256 -32.98 -7.60 22.70
C ARG A 256 -33.99 -7.75 21.56
N GLY A 257 -33.65 -8.59 20.57
CA GLY A 257 -34.49 -8.87 19.41
C GLY A 257 -34.33 -7.90 18.23
N THR A 258 -33.59 -6.81 18.39
CA THR A 258 -33.16 -5.98 17.26
C THR A 258 -32.31 -6.83 16.30
N GLN A 259 -32.67 -6.82 15.01
CA GLN A 259 -31.94 -7.58 13.98
C GLN A 259 -30.66 -6.84 13.61
N ILE A 260 -29.51 -7.51 13.79
CA ILE A 260 -28.15 -6.98 13.59
C ILE A 260 -27.31 -8.06 12.91
N ASP A 261 -26.84 -7.81 11.69
CA ASP A 261 -26.00 -8.79 10.95
C ASP A 261 -24.54 -8.76 11.44
N THR A 262 -23.95 -7.57 11.45
CA THR A 262 -22.59 -7.27 11.92
C THR A 262 -22.64 -6.35 13.13
N LEU A 263 -22.05 -6.78 14.24
CA LEU A 263 -21.87 -5.98 15.46
C LEU A 263 -20.39 -5.69 15.70
N ILE A 264 -20.01 -4.41 15.80
CA ILE A 264 -18.63 -3.98 16.06
C ILE A 264 -18.56 -3.32 17.43
N LEU A 265 -17.74 -3.88 18.34
CA LEU A 265 -17.46 -3.32 19.66
C LEU A 265 -15.97 -3.04 19.87
N SER A 266 -15.19 -2.95 18.78
CA SER A 266 -13.74 -2.84 18.85
C SER A 266 -13.25 -1.66 19.69
N HIS A 267 -12.05 -1.80 20.26
CA HIS A 267 -11.48 -0.82 21.19
C HIS A 267 -12.34 -0.58 22.46
N SER A 268 -13.28 -1.49 22.81
CA SER A 268 -14.01 -1.45 24.09
C SER A 268 -13.11 -1.87 25.25
N SER A 269 -12.21 -0.96 25.64
CA SER A 269 -11.06 -1.25 26.50
C SER A 269 -11.39 -1.66 27.95
N SER A 270 -12.67 -1.69 28.31
CA SER A 270 -13.19 -2.10 29.63
C SER A 270 -13.77 -3.52 29.67
N MET A 271 -13.83 -4.22 28.52
CA MET A 271 -14.58 -5.48 28.39
C MET A 271 -13.81 -6.69 28.90
N GLY A 272 -12.48 -6.66 28.80
CA GLY A 272 -11.59 -7.73 29.22
C GLY A 272 -10.81 -7.43 30.50
N LYS A 273 -10.27 -8.48 31.12
CA LYS A 273 -9.45 -8.36 32.32
C LYS A 273 -8.06 -7.82 31.99
N SER A 274 -7.85 -6.51 32.17
CA SER A 274 -6.53 -5.90 32.05
C SER A 274 -5.51 -6.56 32.98
N VAL A 275 -4.31 -6.85 32.46
CA VAL A 275 -3.17 -7.37 33.24
C VAL A 275 -2.93 -6.45 34.45
N GLY A 276 -2.94 -7.04 35.65
CA GLY A 276 -2.77 -6.32 36.92
C GLY A 276 -4.05 -5.72 37.55
N ASN A 277 -5.20 -5.66 36.84
CA ASN A 277 -6.45 -5.14 37.40
C ASN A 277 -7.46 -6.27 37.67
N ASN A 278 -7.54 -6.70 38.93
CA ASN A 278 -8.47 -7.76 39.36
C ASN A 278 -9.93 -7.32 39.49
N ASN A 279 -10.24 -6.02 39.34
CA ASN A 279 -11.63 -5.53 39.41
C ASN A 279 -12.41 -5.74 38.09
N MET A 280 -11.71 -6.11 37.02
CA MET A 280 -12.29 -6.35 35.70
C MET A 280 -12.51 -7.85 35.48
N LYS A 281 -13.60 -8.19 34.78
CA LYS A 281 -13.97 -9.55 34.38
C LYS A 281 -13.76 -9.65 32.86
N ASP A 282 -13.37 -10.82 32.39
CA ASP A 282 -13.54 -11.18 30.98
C ASP A 282 -15.02 -11.50 30.68
N PRO A 283 -15.47 -11.40 29.43
CA PRO A 283 -16.82 -11.79 29.06
C PRO A 283 -17.04 -13.29 29.24
N ASP A 284 -18.28 -13.66 29.58
CA ASP A 284 -18.70 -15.04 29.84
C ASP A 284 -19.94 -15.43 29.04
N GLN A 285 -20.36 -16.69 29.16
CA GLN A 285 -21.56 -17.26 28.51
C GLN A 285 -22.88 -16.50 28.77
N GLN A 286 -22.97 -15.63 29.80
CA GLN A 286 -24.16 -14.81 30.07
C GLN A 286 -24.02 -13.40 29.46
N THR A 287 -22.83 -13.00 29.03
CA THR A 287 -22.53 -11.63 28.57
C THR A 287 -23.24 -11.32 27.26
N PHE A 288 -23.24 -12.24 26.30
CA PHE A 288 -23.90 -12.06 24.99
C PHE A 288 -25.28 -12.74 24.89
N LYS A 289 -25.86 -13.19 26.02
CA LYS A 289 -27.08 -14.01 26.02
C LYS A 289 -28.30 -13.31 25.41
N ASP A 290 -28.53 -12.04 25.74
CA ASP A 290 -29.71 -11.31 25.27
C ASP A 290 -29.63 -10.94 23.76
N LEU A 291 -28.49 -11.17 23.10
CA LEU A 291 -28.31 -11.07 21.64
C LEU A 291 -28.78 -12.32 20.87
N ALA A 292 -29.22 -13.39 21.53
CA ALA A 292 -29.60 -14.65 20.88
C ALA A 292 -30.67 -14.51 19.79
N ALA A 293 -31.55 -13.50 19.90
CA ALA A 293 -32.62 -13.22 18.94
C ALA A 293 -32.25 -12.17 17.88
N SER A 294 -30.99 -11.72 17.84
CA SER A 294 -30.53 -10.61 16.98
C SER A 294 -29.97 -11.05 15.62
N GLY A 295 -29.68 -12.33 15.42
CA GLY A 295 -29.24 -12.86 14.12
C GLY A 295 -27.79 -12.50 13.72
N ILE A 296 -26.92 -12.22 14.69
CA ILE A 296 -25.53 -11.78 14.46
C ILE A 296 -24.72 -12.86 13.75
N LYS A 297 -24.21 -12.52 12.56
CA LYS A 297 -23.29 -13.34 11.75
C LYS A 297 -21.85 -12.91 11.93
N GLU A 298 -21.59 -11.63 12.13
CA GLU A 298 -20.23 -11.09 12.29
C GLU A 298 -20.09 -10.32 13.60
N PHE A 299 -19.08 -10.65 14.38
CA PHE A 299 -18.82 -10.00 15.67
C PHE A 299 -17.35 -9.59 15.80
N ASP A 300 -17.09 -8.27 15.82
CA ASP A 300 -15.76 -7.71 16.10
C ASP A 300 -15.61 -7.26 17.55
N LEU A 301 -14.77 -7.99 18.28
CA LEU A 301 -14.35 -7.78 19.65
C LEU A 301 -12.84 -7.46 19.74
N SER A 302 -12.24 -6.95 18.65
CA SER A 302 -10.82 -6.59 18.62
C SER A 302 -10.47 -5.46 19.60
N LYS A 303 -9.25 -5.50 20.18
CA LYS A 303 -8.73 -4.45 21.08
C LYS A 303 -9.58 -4.16 22.33
N CYS A 304 -10.34 -5.15 22.80
CA CYS A 304 -11.19 -5.10 23.98
C CYS A 304 -10.48 -5.46 25.31
N ARG A 305 -9.17 -5.73 25.25
CA ARG A 305 -8.32 -6.21 26.37
C ARG A 305 -8.75 -7.55 26.99
N ILE A 306 -9.45 -8.39 26.22
CA ILE A 306 -9.89 -9.73 26.66
C ILE A 306 -8.66 -10.59 26.95
N PHE A 307 -8.63 -11.27 28.10
CA PHE A 307 -7.52 -12.09 28.57
C PHE A 307 -7.80 -13.60 28.52
N ALA A 308 -9.03 -14.01 28.85
CA ALA A 308 -9.49 -15.39 28.77
C ALA A 308 -10.77 -15.54 27.92
N LEU A 309 -10.81 -16.58 27.08
CA LEU A 309 -12.04 -17.04 26.44
C LEU A 309 -12.63 -18.21 27.25
N THR A 310 -13.73 -17.97 27.94
CA THR A 310 -14.37 -18.96 28.81
C THR A 310 -15.22 -19.98 28.03
N HIS A 311 -15.48 -21.14 28.64
CA HIS A 311 -16.36 -22.19 28.12
C HIS A 311 -17.70 -21.64 27.59
N SER A 312 -18.07 -22.02 26.36
CA SER A 312 -19.34 -21.62 25.71
C SER A 312 -19.60 -20.10 25.64
N LEU A 313 -18.55 -19.27 25.50
CA LEU A 313 -18.65 -17.80 25.46
C LEU A 313 -19.70 -17.32 24.43
N PHE A 314 -19.70 -17.91 23.24
CA PHE A 314 -20.55 -17.49 22.12
C PHE A 314 -21.79 -18.39 21.89
N HIS A 315 -22.13 -19.31 22.79
CA HIS A 315 -23.13 -20.37 22.51
C HIS A 315 -24.55 -19.89 22.16
N ASN A 316 -24.89 -18.65 22.52
CA ASN A 316 -26.18 -18.03 22.20
C ASN A 316 -26.22 -17.41 20.80
N LEU A 317 -25.07 -17.24 20.14
CA LEU A 317 -24.94 -16.64 18.81
C LEU A 317 -24.85 -17.76 17.76
N SER A 318 -25.89 -18.57 17.62
CA SER A 318 -25.84 -19.80 16.81
C SER A 318 -25.51 -19.56 15.33
N ASP A 319 -25.87 -18.38 14.81
CA ASP A 319 -25.73 -18.02 13.39
C ASP A 319 -24.38 -17.36 13.04
N LEU A 320 -23.48 -17.28 14.02
CA LEU A 320 -22.19 -16.60 13.93
C LEU A 320 -21.24 -17.30 12.94
N GLN A 321 -20.74 -16.54 11.97
CA GLN A 321 -19.87 -16.98 10.87
C GLN A 321 -18.47 -16.35 10.94
N THR A 322 -18.37 -15.11 11.44
CA THR A 322 -17.11 -14.36 11.53
C THR A 322 -16.92 -13.84 12.96
N VAL A 323 -15.77 -14.15 13.57
CA VAL A 323 -15.36 -13.57 14.87
C VAL A 323 -13.97 -12.97 14.76
N SER A 324 -13.87 -11.68 15.08
CA SER A 324 -12.62 -10.97 15.28
C SER A 324 -12.36 -10.77 16.77
N LEU A 325 -11.25 -11.34 17.26
CA LEU A 325 -10.70 -11.17 18.60
C LEU A 325 -9.26 -10.64 18.53
N ALA A 326 -8.89 -10.02 17.39
CA ALA A 326 -7.56 -9.51 17.11
C ALA A 326 -7.09 -8.44 18.11
N SER A 327 -5.78 -8.35 18.34
CA SER A 327 -5.15 -7.33 19.19
C SER A 327 -5.74 -7.22 20.61
N ASN A 328 -6.16 -8.35 21.19
CA ASN A 328 -6.57 -8.43 22.60
C ASN A 328 -5.36 -8.77 23.50
N SER A 329 -5.60 -9.33 24.68
CA SER A 329 -4.54 -9.81 25.58
C SER A 329 -4.73 -11.30 25.88
N ILE A 330 -5.32 -12.05 24.94
CA ILE A 330 -5.79 -13.42 25.16
C ILE A 330 -4.56 -14.30 25.36
N ASN A 331 -4.44 -14.87 26.56
CA ASN A 331 -3.43 -15.87 26.90
C ASN A 331 -4.08 -17.23 27.21
N GLN A 332 -5.39 -17.27 27.45
CA GLN A 332 -6.11 -18.47 27.87
C GLN A 332 -7.36 -18.68 27.01
N ILE A 333 -7.50 -19.88 26.46
CA ILE A 333 -8.71 -20.35 25.80
C ILE A 333 -9.12 -21.62 26.56
N GLU A 334 -10.28 -21.59 27.20
CA GLU A 334 -10.81 -22.77 27.90
C GLU A 334 -11.26 -23.84 26.90
N SER A 335 -11.22 -25.11 27.30
CA SER A 335 -11.81 -26.18 26.49
C SER A 335 -13.28 -25.86 26.21
N ASN A 336 -13.72 -26.07 24.96
CA ASN A 336 -15.08 -25.74 24.50
C ASN A 336 -15.46 -24.24 24.57
N ALA A 337 -14.51 -23.29 24.57
CA ALA A 337 -14.83 -21.86 24.48
C ALA A 337 -15.74 -21.50 23.28
N PHE A 338 -15.54 -22.16 22.14
CA PHE A 338 -16.32 -22.01 20.91
C PHE A 338 -17.48 -23.02 20.77
N LEU A 339 -17.90 -23.69 21.84
CA LEU A 339 -19.05 -24.59 21.78
C LEU A 339 -20.36 -23.80 21.57
N GLY A 340 -21.12 -24.18 20.54
CA GLY A 340 -22.41 -23.57 20.19
C GLY A 340 -22.38 -22.67 18.95
N VAL A 341 -21.22 -22.47 18.30
CA VAL A 341 -21.08 -21.72 17.03
C VAL A 341 -20.69 -22.61 15.85
N PRO A 342 -21.53 -23.59 15.44
CA PRO A 342 -21.18 -24.60 14.42
C PRO A 342 -21.07 -24.04 12.99
N TYR A 343 -21.46 -22.78 12.78
CA TYR A 343 -21.42 -22.07 11.50
C TYR A 343 -20.20 -21.14 11.35
N LEU A 344 -19.31 -21.07 12.34
CA LEU A 344 -18.12 -20.22 12.29
C LEU A 344 -17.18 -20.65 11.13
N ARG A 345 -16.88 -19.70 10.24
CA ARG A 345 -16.02 -19.86 9.05
C ARG A 345 -14.71 -19.11 9.18
N LEU A 346 -14.71 -17.93 9.81
CA LEU A 346 -13.51 -17.13 10.06
C LEU A 346 -13.35 -16.83 11.55
N LEU A 347 -12.17 -17.15 12.09
CA LEU A 347 -11.76 -16.81 13.45
C LEU A 347 -10.41 -16.09 13.40
N ASN A 348 -10.42 -14.80 13.76
CA ASN A 348 -9.20 -14.01 13.90
C ASN A 348 -8.81 -13.87 15.38
N LEU A 349 -7.64 -14.38 15.73
CA LEU A 349 -7.01 -14.33 17.05
C LEU A 349 -5.59 -13.72 16.98
N SER A 350 -5.23 -12.99 15.92
CA SER A 350 -3.90 -12.42 15.78
C SER A 350 -3.59 -11.31 16.78
N SER A 351 -2.30 -11.01 16.95
CA SER A 351 -1.82 -9.99 17.89
C SER A 351 -2.29 -10.24 19.33
N ASN A 352 -2.28 -11.49 19.78
CA ASN A 352 -2.65 -11.90 21.14
C ASN A 352 -1.44 -12.46 21.90
N LEU A 353 -1.66 -13.04 23.08
CA LEU A 353 -0.62 -13.52 24.00
C LEU A 353 -0.64 -15.05 24.16
N LEU A 354 -1.14 -15.79 23.17
CA LEU A 354 -1.18 -17.26 23.22
C LEU A 354 0.24 -17.84 23.17
N ASP A 355 0.58 -18.74 24.10
CA ASP A 355 1.90 -19.38 24.19
C ASP A 355 1.88 -20.88 23.80
N LYS A 356 0.70 -21.49 23.81
CA LYS A 356 0.45 -22.91 23.53
C LYS A 356 -0.89 -23.12 22.82
N ILE A 357 -0.97 -24.18 22.01
CA ILE A 357 -2.22 -24.68 21.41
C ILE A 357 -2.34 -26.17 21.77
N ASP A 358 -3.52 -26.57 22.27
CA ASP A 358 -3.85 -27.97 22.57
C ASP A 358 -4.98 -28.52 21.69
N SER A 359 -5.25 -29.82 21.81
CA SER A 359 -6.27 -30.53 21.02
C SER A 359 -7.72 -30.17 21.33
N ARG A 360 -7.97 -29.34 22.35
CA ARG A 360 -9.31 -28.87 22.77
C ARG A 360 -9.47 -27.35 22.63
N THR A 361 -8.42 -26.66 22.18
CA THR A 361 -8.40 -25.20 22.00
C THR A 361 -9.38 -24.76 20.90
N PHE A 362 -9.44 -25.51 19.79
CA PHE A 362 -10.32 -25.25 18.64
C PHE A 362 -11.30 -26.40 18.33
N SER A 363 -11.54 -27.29 19.31
CA SER A 363 -12.48 -28.40 19.13
C SER A 363 -13.90 -27.90 18.91
N ASN A 364 -14.65 -28.60 18.05
CA ASN A 364 -16.04 -28.33 17.66
C ASN A 364 -16.25 -27.15 16.69
N LEU A 365 -15.27 -26.88 15.81
CA LEU A 365 -15.36 -25.87 14.75
C LEU A 365 -15.35 -26.52 13.33
N PRO A 366 -16.36 -27.36 12.99
CA PRO A 366 -16.32 -28.22 11.80
C PRO A 366 -16.41 -27.46 10.46
N ARG A 367 -16.80 -26.18 10.47
CA ARG A 367 -16.94 -25.33 9.27
C ARG A 367 -15.90 -24.20 9.20
N LEU A 368 -14.91 -24.18 10.09
CA LEU A 368 -13.88 -23.14 10.06
C LEU A 368 -13.02 -23.32 8.81
N GLU A 369 -12.93 -22.26 8.02
CA GLU A 369 -12.19 -22.17 6.76
C GLU A 369 -10.91 -21.34 6.94
N VAL A 370 -10.95 -20.30 7.77
CA VAL A 370 -9.84 -19.38 8.01
C VAL A 370 -9.57 -19.24 9.51
N LEU A 371 -8.34 -19.49 9.92
CA LEU A 371 -7.85 -19.29 11.29
C LEU A 371 -6.57 -18.44 11.27
N ASP A 372 -6.67 -17.22 11.78
CA ASP A 372 -5.53 -16.30 11.94
C ASP A 372 -5.05 -16.31 13.39
N LEU A 373 -3.81 -16.77 13.60
CA LEU A 373 -3.09 -16.80 14.88
C LEU A 373 -1.73 -16.07 14.77
N SER A 374 -1.58 -15.21 13.75
CA SER A 374 -0.35 -14.44 13.54
C SER A 374 -0.03 -13.51 14.71
N HIS A 375 1.24 -13.12 14.85
CA HIS A 375 1.71 -12.18 15.89
C HIS A 375 1.30 -12.62 17.31
N ASN A 376 1.56 -13.88 17.64
CA ASN A 376 1.33 -14.46 18.97
C ASN A 376 2.66 -14.96 19.57
N ASN A 377 2.63 -15.60 20.74
CA ASN A 377 3.82 -16.13 21.41
C ASN A 377 3.90 -17.66 21.33
N ILE A 378 3.21 -18.30 20.37
CA ILE A 378 2.98 -19.75 20.35
C ILE A 378 4.32 -20.47 20.18
N ARG A 379 4.69 -21.24 21.20
CA ARG A 379 5.92 -22.04 21.26
C ARG A 379 5.64 -23.52 21.46
N ILE A 380 4.47 -23.86 22.03
CA ILE A 380 4.12 -25.23 22.41
C ILE A 380 2.87 -25.68 21.68
N LEU A 381 3.05 -26.55 20.69
CA LEU A 381 1.98 -27.37 20.14
C LEU A 381 1.92 -28.69 20.93
N THR A 382 0.75 -29.09 21.41
CA THR A 382 0.54 -30.46 21.96
C THR A 382 0.12 -31.44 20.88
N GLN A 383 0.13 -32.73 21.18
CA GLN A 383 -0.40 -33.77 20.30
C GLN A 383 -1.85 -33.47 19.90
N GLU A 384 -2.20 -33.70 18.63
CA GLU A 384 -3.48 -33.35 18.01
C GLU A 384 -3.88 -31.87 18.17
N SER A 385 -2.92 -30.95 18.27
CA SER A 385 -3.22 -29.51 18.19
C SER A 385 -3.90 -29.17 16.86
N PHE A 386 -4.87 -28.24 16.87
CA PHE A 386 -5.77 -27.96 15.72
C PHE A 386 -6.77 -29.09 15.36
N SER A 387 -6.93 -30.11 16.23
CA SER A 387 -8.02 -31.09 16.06
C SER A 387 -9.40 -30.43 16.11
N GLY A 388 -10.33 -30.95 15.30
CA GLY A 388 -11.68 -30.41 15.14
C GLY A 388 -11.87 -29.45 13.96
N LEU A 389 -10.83 -29.23 13.13
CA LEU A 389 -10.81 -28.29 11.99
C LEU A 389 -10.72 -29.00 10.60
N PRO A 390 -11.66 -29.88 10.23
CA PRO A 390 -11.56 -30.73 9.03
C PRO A 390 -11.67 -29.97 7.69
N ASN A 391 -12.26 -28.77 7.69
CA ASN A 391 -12.50 -27.94 6.51
C ASN A 391 -11.62 -26.68 6.46
N LEU A 392 -10.56 -26.61 7.28
CA LEU A 392 -9.67 -25.45 7.30
C LEU A 392 -8.93 -25.32 5.97
N LEU A 393 -9.02 -24.14 5.35
CA LEU A 393 -8.43 -23.80 4.05
C LEU A 393 -7.19 -22.93 4.23
N SER A 394 -7.19 -22.01 5.19
CA SER A 394 -6.08 -21.09 5.45
C SER A 394 -5.76 -21.04 6.96
N LEU A 395 -4.48 -21.20 7.29
CA LEU A 395 -3.94 -21.15 8.65
C LEU A 395 -2.74 -20.21 8.70
N ASP A 396 -2.87 -19.10 9.42
CA ASP A 396 -1.77 -18.17 9.66
C ASP A 396 -1.19 -18.34 11.07
N LEU A 397 0.11 -18.67 11.12
CA LEU A 397 0.94 -18.80 12.32
C LEU A 397 2.20 -17.92 12.22
N THR A 398 2.19 -16.91 11.34
CA THR A 398 3.28 -15.95 11.15
C THR A 398 3.62 -15.21 12.44
N ASP A 399 4.89 -14.90 12.66
CA ASP A 399 5.40 -14.18 13.84
C ASP A 399 4.95 -14.85 15.16
N ASN A 400 5.57 -16.01 15.40
CA ASN A 400 5.35 -16.85 16.56
C ASN A 400 6.71 -17.44 17.01
N SER A 401 6.71 -18.47 17.86
CA SER A 401 7.94 -19.10 18.39
C SER A 401 7.99 -20.61 18.16
N LEU A 402 7.35 -21.09 17.10
CA LEU A 402 7.32 -22.52 16.72
C LEU A 402 8.71 -23.00 16.32
N GLN A 403 9.06 -24.22 16.74
CA GLN A 403 10.31 -24.91 16.36
C GLN A 403 10.06 -26.22 15.61
N ASP A 404 8.98 -26.92 15.96
CA ASP A 404 8.59 -28.23 15.42
C ASP A 404 7.09 -28.23 15.10
N LEU A 405 6.69 -28.91 14.02
CA LEU A 405 5.29 -28.94 13.54
C LEU A 405 4.61 -30.31 13.71
N TYR A 406 5.36 -31.39 13.92
CA TYR A 406 4.89 -32.80 13.88
C TYR A 406 3.77 -33.19 14.87
N LYS A 407 3.35 -32.29 15.75
CA LYS A 407 2.30 -32.50 16.77
C LYS A 407 0.92 -31.97 16.34
N MET A 408 0.83 -31.26 15.23
CA MET A 408 -0.44 -30.82 14.67
C MET A 408 -1.28 -32.03 14.23
N ALA A 409 -2.60 -31.94 14.38
CA ALA A 409 -3.55 -32.84 13.77
C ALA A 409 -3.53 -32.70 12.24
N GLN A 410 -4.07 -33.68 11.52
CA GLN A 410 -4.18 -33.63 10.06
C GLN A 410 -5.20 -32.57 9.62
N LEU A 411 -4.80 -31.73 8.64
CA LEU A 411 -5.61 -30.65 8.08
C LEU A 411 -5.79 -30.91 6.56
N PRO A 412 -6.70 -31.85 6.18
CA PRO A 412 -6.75 -32.41 4.83
C PRO A 412 -7.22 -31.44 3.74
N GLN A 413 -7.91 -30.35 4.10
CA GLN A 413 -8.38 -29.33 3.16
C GLN A 413 -7.46 -28.11 3.08
N LEU A 414 -6.36 -28.06 3.86
CA LEU A 414 -5.52 -26.86 3.96
C LEU A 414 -4.85 -26.54 2.61
N LYS A 415 -5.02 -25.31 2.15
CA LYS A 415 -4.48 -24.76 0.90
C LYS A 415 -3.43 -23.70 1.12
N GLU A 416 -3.56 -22.91 2.18
CA GLU A 416 -2.62 -21.87 2.54
C GLU A 416 -2.09 -22.09 3.95
N LEU A 417 -0.76 -22.06 4.09
CA LEU A 417 -0.09 -22.22 5.38
C LEU A 417 1.02 -21.18 5.52
N TYR A 418 0.81 -20.26 6.46
CA TYR A 418 1.77 -19.20 6.76
C TYR A 418 2.50 -19.51 8.07
N LEU A 419 3.81 -19.71 7.97
CA LEU A 419 4.72 -20.09 9.04
C LEU A 419 5.93 -19.14 9.12
N SER A 420 5.85 -17.96 8.49
CA SER A 420 6.94 -16.99 8.45
C SER A 420 7.29 -16.46 9.85
N GLU A 421 8.48 -15.89 10.03
CA GLU A 421 8.93 -15.29 11.30
C GLU A 421 8.80 -16.24 12.51
N ASN A 422 9.25 -17.48 12.33
CA ASN A 422 9.26 -18.50 13.38
C ASN A 422 10.68 -19.02 13.64
N LYS A 423 10.80 -20.08 14.43
CA LYS A 423 12.07 -20.70 14.86
C LYS A 423 12.22 -22.13 14.30
N ILE A 424 11.52 -22.45 13.21
CA ILE A 424 11.43 -23.80 12.64
C ILE A 424 12.79 -24.21 12.07
N LYS A 425 13.26 -25.39 12.49
CA LYS A 425 14.57 -25.96 12.08
C LYS A 425 14.46 -27.18 11.17
N SER A 426 13.27 -27.77 11.06
CA SER A 426 13.02 -28.95 10.24
C SER A 426 11.54 -29.01 9.87
N LEU A 427 11.27 -29.46 8.64
CA LEU A 427 9.92 -29.68 8.12
C LEU A 427 9.40 -31.11 8.38
N TYR A 428 10.10 -31.89 9.21
CA TYR A 428 9.76 -33.29 9.48
C TYR A 428 8.30 -33.48 9.92
N GLY A 429 7.58 -34.34 9.19
CA GLY A 429 6.18 -34.67 9.45
C GLY A 429 5.16 -33.70 8.86
N LEU A 430 5.57 -32.55 8.29
CA LEU A 430 4.64 -31.55 7.75
C LEU A 430 3.79 -32.12 6.59
N SER A 431 4.35 -32.99 5.76
CA SER A 431 3.61 -33.68 4.69
C SER A 431 2.54 -34.66 5.18
N ASN A 432 2.63 -35.14 6.44
CA ASN A 432 1.56 -35.94 7.07
C ASN A 432 0.41 -35.08 7.61
N ILE A 433 0.66 -33.78 7.82
CA ILE A 433 -0.26 -32.80 8.41
C ILE A 433 -1.03 -32.06 7.32
N ALA A 434 -0.32 -31.54 6.31
CA ALA A 434 -0.82 -30.53 5.38
C ALA A 434 -0.44 -30.81 3.90
N ARG A 435 -0.49 -32.08 3.46
CA ARG A 435 -0.06 -32.51 2.11
C ARG A 435 -0.67 -31.69 0.95
N ASN A 436 -1.89 -31.20 1.12
CA ASN A 436 -2.69 -30.60 0.06
C ASN A 436 -2.50 -29.08 -0.08
N VAL A 437 -1.54 -28.50 0.65
CA VAL A 437 -1.19 -27.07 0.60
C VAL A 437 -0.68 -26.68 -0.79
N SER A 438 -1.24 -25.59 -1.31
CA SER A 438 -0.84 -24.96 -2.58
C SER A 438 0.04 -23.72 -2.38
N VAL A 439 -0.05 -23.05 -1.24
CA VAL A 439 0.76 -21.86 -0.91
C VAL A 439 1.40 -22.02 0.46
N LEU A 440 2.74 -22.03 0.51
CA LEU A 440 3.53 -22.25 1.72
C LEU A 440 4.51 -21.08 1.95
N HIS A 441 4.34 -20.39 3.08
CA HIS A 441 5.25 -19.32 3.50
C HIS A 441 6.06 -19.77 4.72
N LEU A 442 7.39 -19.84 4.57
CA LEU A 442 8.37 -20.28 5.55
C LEU A 442 9.45 -19.21 5.81
N ALA A 443 9.20 -17.94 5.43
CA ALA A 443 10.21 -16.90 5.47
C ALA A 443 10.77 -16.65 6.89
N ASN A 444 12.04 -16.25 7.00
CA ASN A 444 12.74 -15.86 8.23
C ASN A 444 12.75 -16.93 9.36
N ASN A 445 12.71 -18.21 8.98
CA ASN A 445 12.85 -19.34 9.90
C ASN A 445 14.32 -19.68 10.20
N LYS A 446 14.61 -20.93 10.60
CA LYS A 446 15.95 -21.44 10.96
C LYS A 446 16.28 -22.72 10.19
N LEU A 447 15.74 -22.87 8.99
CA LEU A 447 16.11 -23.92 8.04
C LEU A 447 17.53 -23.63 7.51
N THR A 448 18.36 -24.68 7.37
CA THR A 448 19.79 -24.54 6.99
C THR A 448 20.28 -25.54 5.95
N ASN A 449 19.42 -26.48 5.53
CA ASN A 449 19.70 -27.48 4.49
C ASN A 449 18.86 -27.16 3.24
N ALA A 450 19.50 -27.01 2.08
CA ALA A 450 18.76 -26.77 0.84
C ALA A 450 17.87 -27.96 0.40
N GLU A 451 18.07 -29.16 0.96
CA GLU A 451 17.16 -30.31 0.81
C GLU A 451 15.71 -29.99 1.18
N ASP A 452 15.47 -29.04 2.10
CA ASP A 452 14.12 -28.62 2.49
C ASP A 452 13.27 -28.17 1.27
N ILE A 453 13.90 -27.60 0.24
CA ILE A 453 13.22 -27.24 -1.02
C ILE A 453 12.78 -28.50 -1.78
N TYR A 454 13.65 -29.50 -1.90
CA TYR A 454 13.37 -30.76 -2.62
C TYR A 454 12.30 -31.57 -1.88
N TYR A 455 12.35 -31.59 -0.54
CA TYR A 455 11.30 -32.18 0.30
C TYR A 455 9.93 -31.55 0.01
N ILE A 456 9.84 -30.21 -0.05
CA ILE A 456 8.58 -29.52 -0.36
C ILE A 456 8.08 -29.88 -1.76
N LEU A 457 8.96 -29.90 -2.77
CA LEU A 457 8.56 -30.15 -4.16
C LEU A 457 8.11 -31.60 -4.40
N GLU A 458 8.70 -32.58 -3.70
CA GLU A 458 8.34 -34.00 -3.80
C GLU A 458 7.07 -34.35 -2.99
N GLU A 459 6.91 -33.76 -1.79
CA GLU A 459 5.84 -34.16 -0.86
C GLU A 459 4.52 -33.37 -0.98
N PHE A 460 4.53 -32.18 -1.60
CA PHE A 460 3.37 -31.29 -1.71
C PHE A 460 2.95 -31.13 -3.19
N PRO A 461 2.18 -32.09 -3.76
CA PRO A 461 1.93 -32.18 -5.21
C PRO A 461 1.03 -31.06 -5.78
N ASP A 462 0.44 -30.23 -4.92
CA ASP A 462 -0.39 -29.08 -5.28
C ASP A 462 0.32 -27.73 -5.10
N ILE A 463 1.61 -27.72 -4.71
CA ILE A 463 2.36 -26.48 -4.47
C ILE A 463 2.46 -25.61 -5.73
N THR A 464 1.99 -24.36 -5.63
CA THR A 464 2.04 -23.33 -6.68
C THR A 464 2.84 -22.11 -6.25
N GLY A 465 2.82 -21.76 -4.95
CA GLY A 465 3.63 -20.69 -4.37
C GLY A 465 4.46 -21.17 -3.19
N LEU A 466 5.77 -20.95 -3.24
CA LEU A 466 6.71 -21.22 -2.15
C LEU A 466 7.54 -19.98 -1.83
N SER A 467 7.49 -19.54 -0.58
CA SER A 467 8.40 -18.52 -0.05
C SER A 467 9.21 -19.10 1.10
N ILE A 468 10.53 -19.14 0.97
CA ILE A 468 11.47 -19.62 2.00
C ILE A 468 12.57 -18.57 2.29
N GLU A 469 12.29 -17.30 1.95
CA GLU A 469 13.16 -16.15 2.13
C GLU A 469 13.83 -16.09 3.51
N GLY A 470 15.09 -15.64 3.60
CA GLY A 470 15.79 -15.43 4.87
C GLY A 470 16.19 -16.69 5.65
N ASN A 471 15.90 -17.89 5.13
CA ASN A 471 16.48 -19.14 5.64
C ASN A 471 17.87 -19.35 5.04
N VAL A 472 18.91 -19.04 5.80
CA VAL A 472 20.30 -19.12 5.32
C VAL A 472 20.76 -20.58 5.24
N PHE A 473 20.78 -21.12 4.02
CA PHE A 473 21.32 -22.45 3.74
C PHE A 473 22.84 -22.45 3.87
N ILE A 474 23.34 -23.42 4.65
CA ILE A 474 24.76 -23.61 4.93
C ILE A 474 25.28 -24.85 4.19
N TRP A 475 24.42 -25.84 3.96
CA TRP A 475 24.75 -27.11 3.34
C TRP A 475 23.61 -27.61 2.44
N CYS A 476 23.94 -28.59 1.61
CA CYS A 476 23.03 -29.32 0.74
C CYS A 476 23.45 -30.79 0.80
N PHE A 477 22.64 -31.63 1.44
CA PHE A 477 22.80 -33.08 1.42
C PHE A 477 21.46 -33.69 1.01
N LEU A 478 21.43 -34.31 -0.18
CA LEU A 478 20.20 -34.86 -0.73
C LEU A 478 20.05 -36.33 -0.34
N ASN A 479 18.98 -36.65 0.38
CA ASN A 479 18.48 -38.01 0.45
C ASN A 479 18.05 -38.47 -0.95
N ARG A 480 18.42 -39.70 -1.34
CA ARG A 480 18.09 -40.30 -2.66
C ARG A 480 16.59 -40.43 -2.94
N LYS A 481 15.73 -40.10 -1.97
CA LYS A 481 14.27 -40.08 -2.10
C LYS A 481 13.70 -38.79 -2.67
N TYR A 482 14.42 -37.67 -2.57
CA TYR A 482 13.88 -36.35 -2.95
C TYR A 482 14.54 -35.87 -4.24
N SER A 483 13.70 -35.44 -5.18
CA SER A 483 14.09 -34.89 -6.46
C SER A 483 13.22 -33.66 -6.76
N VAL A 484 13.45 -32.99 -7.89
CA VAL A 484 12.46 -32.04 -8.42
C VAL A 484 11.54 -32.84 -9.37
N PRO A 485 10.29 -33.15 -9.00
CA PRO A 485 9.45 -34.02 -9.81
C PRO A 485 9.02 -33.31 -11.12
N PRO A 486 9.05 -33.99 -12.29
CA PRO A 486 8.61 -33.41 -13.56
C PRO A 486 7.13 -32.97 -13.60
N SER A 487 6.30 -33.48 -12.70
CA SER A 487 4.87 -33.13 -12.55
C SER A 487 4.62 -31.92 -11.65
N ASN A 488 5.67 -31.25 -11.18
CA ASN A 488 5.61 -30.05 -10.35
C ASN A 488 4.70 -28.93 -10.97
N LYS A 489 3.98 -28.21 -10.09
CA LYS A 489 3.06 -27.12 -10.44
C LYS A 489 3.52 -25.73 -9.98
N LEU A 490 4.74 -25.61 -9.42
CA LEU A 490 5.23 -24.36 -8.85
C LEU A 490 5.30 -23.23 -9.89
N GLN A 491 4.67 -22.09 -9.57
CA GLN A 491 4.58 -20.87 -10.39
C GLN A 491 5.36 -19.70 -9.78
N LEU A 492 5.44 -19.63 -8.45
CA LEU A 492 6.19 -18.61 -7.71
C LEU A 492 7.16 -19.25 -6.72
N LEU A 493 8.43 -18.82 -6.77
CA LEU A 493 9.49 -19.26 -5.87
C LEU A 493 10.28 -18.05 -5.35
N ASN A 494 10.20 -17.81 -4.04
CA ASN A 494 11.00 -16.80 -3.37
C ASN A 494 12.12 -17.42 -2.52
N LEU A 495 13.36 -17.16 -2.96
CA LEU A 495 14.62 -17.60 -2.38
C LEU A 495 15.52 -16.40 -1.99
N ARG A 496 14.95 -15.21 -1.80
CA ARG A 496 15.69 -14.03 -1.29
C ARG A 496 16.40 -14.34 0.02
N MET A 497 17.62 -13.84 0.20
CA MET A 497 18.37 -13.98 1.48
C MET A 497 18.56 -15.42 1.98
N THR A 498 18.62 -16.41 1.08
CA THR A 498 18.82 -17.82 1.45
C THR A 498 20.28 -18.28 1.41
N GLY A 499 21.21 -17.42 1.00
CA GLY A 499 22.65 -17.70 1.01
C GLY A 499 23.12 -18.72 -0.04
N LEU A 500 22.35 -18.91 -1.12
CA LEU A 500 22.58 -19.94 -2.15
C LEU A 500 24.00 -19.92 -2.75
N GLN A 501 24.68 -18.76 -2.80
CA GLN A 501 26.07 -18.67 -3.23
C GLN A 501 26.99 -19.65 -2.48
N ASN A 502 26.74 -19.91 -1.19
CA ASN A 502 27.56 -20.80 -0.36
C ASN A 502 27.53 -22.26 -0.85
N ILE A 503 26.36 -22.75 -1.27
CA ILE A 503 26.19 -24.13 -1.74
C ILE A 503 26.51 -24.27 -3.23
N TRP A 504 26.15 -23.28 -4.05
CA TRP A 504 26.44 -23.29 -5.49
C TRP A 504 27.93 -23.15 -5.79
N ALA A 505 28.69 -22.38 -5.01
CA ALA A 505 30.16 -22.32 -5.13
C ALA A 505 30.85 -23.66 -4.84
N GLN A 506 30.21 -24.55 -4.08
CA GLN A 506 30.66 -25.92 -3.81
C GLN A 506 30.17 -26.94 -4.87
N GLY A 507 29.38 -26.50 -5.85
CA GLY A 507 28.77 -27.38 -6.86
C GLY A 507 27.60 -28.21 -6.36
N LEU A 508 26.98 -27.84 -5.23
CA LEU A 508 25.88 -28.57 -4.60
C LEU A 508 24.52 -27.97 -4.97
N CYS A 509 23.46 -28.80 -5.02
CA CYS A 509 22.08 -28.38 -5.32
C CYS A 509 21.94 -27.52 -6.60
N LEU A 510 22.68 -27.88 -7.66
CA LEU A 510 22.65 -27.19 -8.96
C LEU A 510 21.46 -27.59 -9.86
N ASP A 511 20.71 -28.63 -9.46
CA ASP A 511 19.58 -29.21 -10.18
C ASP A 511 18.21 -28.77 -9.62
N VAL A 512 18.19 -27.92 -8.58
CA VAL A 512 16.98 -27.42 -7.88
C VAL A 512 15.94 -26.76 -8.79
N PHE A 513 16.34 -26.35 -10.00
CA PHE A 513 15.48 -25.70 -11.01
C PHE A 513 15.22 -26.55 -12.27
N ASP A 514 15.80 -27.75 -12.38
CA ASP A 514 15.86 -28.50 -13.65
C ASP A 514 14.49 -28.87 -14.24
N ASN A 515 13.50 -29.15 -13.39
CA ASN A 515 12.15 -29.57 -13.78
C ASN A 515 11.06 -28.53 -13.42
N LEU A 516 11.42 -27.28 -13.08
CA LEU A 516 10.46 -26.23 -12.72
C LEU A 516 9.86 -25.53 -13.95
N HIS A 517 9.34 -26.31 -14.90
CA HIS A 517 8.87 -25.85 -16.21
C HIS A 517 7.68 -24.86 -16.15
N GLN A 518 6.90 -24.87 -15.07
CA GLN A 518 5.73 -23.98 -14.87
C GLN A 518 6.07 -22.70 -14.08
N LEU A 519 7.32 -22.53 -13.63
CA LEU A 519 7.73 -21.39 -12.82
C LEU A 519 7.67 -20.11 -13.65
N GLN A 520 6.99 -19.08 -13.13
CA GLN A 520 6.79 -17.78 -13.77
C GLN A 520 7.54 -16.66 -13.05
N TYR A 521 7.61 -16.72 -11.71
CA TYR A 521 8.22 -15.70 -10.86
C TYR A 521 9.33 -16.32 -9.99
N LEU A 522 10.56 -15.83 -10.14
CA LEU A 522 11.72 -16.27 -9.36
C LEU A 522 12.44 -15.08 -8.70
N PHE A 523 12.56 -15.12 -7.37
CA PHE A 523 13.23 -14.10 -6.57
C PHE A 523 14.51 -14.68 -5.96
N LEU A 524 15.67 -14.12 -6.36
CA LEU A 524 17.02 -14.53 -5.97
C LEU A 524 17.86 -13.35 -5.42
N GLN A 525 17.25 -12.21 -5.13
CA GLN A 525 17.93 -11.03 -4.62
C GLN A 525 18.56 -11.24 -3.23
N ASN A 526 19.64 -10.50 -2.96
CA ASN A 526 20.37 -10.53 -1.68
C ASN A 526 20.86 -11.92 -1.26
N ASN A 527 21.42 -12.68 -2.21
CA ASN A 527 22.05 -13.99 -2.00
C ASN A 527 23.58 -13.96 -2.07
N TYR A 528 24.18 -12.77 -2.12
CA TYR A 528 25.63 -12.53 -2.25
C TYR A 528 26.26 -13.21 -3.49
N MET A 529 25.49 -13.46 -4.54
CA MET A 529 25.94 -14.18 -5.72
C MET A 529 27.01 -13.39 -6.48
N GLN A 530 28.19 -13.99 -6.71
CA GLN A 530 29.27 -13.37 -7.49
C GLN A 530 29.25 -13.78 -8.96
N THR A 531 28.79 -15.02 -9.21
CA THR A 531 28.65 -15.64 -10.53
C THR A 531 27.44 -16.58 -10.51
N LEU A 532 26.82 -16.79 -11.67
CA LEU A 532 25.73 -17.76 -11.84
C LEU A 532 26.30 -19.09 -12.39
N PRO A 533 25.92 -20.26 -11.83
CA PRO A 533 26.34 -21.55 -12.38
C PRO A 533 25.86 -21.74 -13.82
N LYS A 534 26.69 -22.35 -14.68
CA LYS A 534 26.37 -22.51 -16.10
C LYS A 534 25.13 -23.38 -16.30
N GLY A 535 24.09 -22.80 -16.90
CA GLY A 535 22.84 -23.50 -17.21
C GLY A 535 21.89 -23.68 -16.03
N ILE A 536 22.09 -22.96 -14.91
CA ILE A 536 21.25 -23.04 -13.70
C ILE A 536 19.75 -22.80 -13.97
N PHE A 537 19.40 -22.04 -15.01
CA PHE A 537 18.01 -21.74 -15.40
C PHE A 537 17.49 -22.56 -16.59
N LYS A 538 18.21 -23.61 -17.05
CA LYS A 538 17.85 -24.39 -18.25
C LYS A 538 16.45 -25.02 -18.20
N GLY A 539 15.95 -25.34 -16.99
CA GLY A 539 14.63 -25.95 -16.78
C GLY A 539 13.47 -24.96 -16.77
N LEU A 540 13.75 -23.66 -16.67
CA LEU A 540 12.76 -22.60 -16.37
C LEU A 540 12.07 -22.08 -17.65
N THR A 541 11.39 -22.98 -18.36
CA THR A 541 10.83 -22.73 -19.71
C THR A 541 9.65 -21.76 -19.77
N SER A 542 8.98 -21.47 -18.65
CA SER A 542 7.86 -20.52 -18.57
C SER A 542 8.18 -19.26 -17.75
N LEU A 543 9.44 -19.05 -17.37
CA LEU A 543 9.84 -17.96 -16.49
C LEU A 543 9.62 -16.61 -17.16
N HIS A 544 8.85 -15.75 -16.52
CA HIS A 544 8.46 -14.43 -17.04
C HIS A 544 9.20 -13.30 -16.32
N PHE A 545 9.37 -13.43 -15.00
CA PHE A 545 10.00 -12.45 -14.12
C PHE A 545 11.15 -13.09 -13.32
N LEU A 546 12.31 -12.42 -13.32
CA LEU A 546 13.49 -12.83 -12.56
C LEU A 546 14.09 -11.63 -11.82
N ASN A 547 14.17 -11.73 -10.49
CA ASN A 547 14.87 -10.75 -9.67
C ASN A 547 16.22 -11.30 -9.18
N LEU A 548 17.30 -10.67 -9.64
CA LEU A 548 18.70 -10.94 -9.27
C LEU A 548 19.36 -9.70 -8.62
N SER A 549 18.57 -8.70 -8.22
CA SER A 549 19.07 -7.46 -7.63
C SER A 549 19.82 -7.68 -6.32
N THR A 550 20.56 -6.68 -5.86
CA THR A 550 21.23 -6.69 -4.55
C THR A 550 22.14 -7.91 -4.38
N ASN A 551 22.84 -8.32 -5.44
CA ASN A 551 23.84 -9.39 -5.40
C ASN A 551 25.24 -8.79 -5.65
N SER A 552 26.24 -9.62 -5.92
CA SER A 552 27.61 -9.19 -6.19
C SER A 552 28.05 -9.62 -7.60
N LEU A 553 27.10 -9.75 -8.53
CA LEU A 553 27.36 -10.26 -9.88
C LEU A 553 28.27 -9.31 -10.64
N THR A 554 29.34 -9.84 -11.22
CA THR A 554 30.34 -9.06 -12.00
C THR A 554 30.18 -9.20 -13.50
N TYR A 555 29.66 -10.33 -13.97
CA TYR A 555 29.44 -10.67 -15.37
C TYR A 555 28.28 -11.65 -15.52
N ILE A 556 27.57 -11.59 -16.66
CA ILE A 556 26.49 -12.50 -17.02
C ILE A 556 26.89 -13.24 -18.31
N PRO A 557 27.05 -14.58 -18.27
CA PRO A 557 27.32 -15.37 -19.47
C PRO A 557 26.20 -15.28 -20.51
N ASN A 558 26.58 -15.29 -21.79
CA ASN A 558 25.63 -15.43 -22.89
C ASN A 558 24.90 -16.79 -22.79
N GLY A 559 23.59 -16.80 -23.05
CA GLY A 559 22.72 -17.97 -22.90
C GLY A 559 22.36 -18.32 -21.43
N THR A 560 22.60 -17.44 -20.46
CA THR A 560 22.20 -17.66 -19.05
C THR A 560 20.69 -17.67 -18.86
N PHE A 561 19.94 -16.77 -19.53
CA PHE A 561 18.51 -16.57 -19.31
C PHE A 561 17.63 -17.37 -20.27
N PRO A 562 16.47 -17.90 -19.83
CA PRO A 562 15.54 -18.63 -20.69
C PRO A 562 14.81 -17.67 -21.65
N ALA A 563 14.44 -18.17 -22.83
CA ALA A 563 13.80 -17.36 -23.89
C ALA A 563 12.38 -16.84 -23.53
N SER A 564 11.77 -17.39 -22.47
CA SER A 564 10.49 -16.94 -21.91
C SER A 564 10.60 -15.64 -21.11
N LEU A 565 11.79 -15.28 -20.63
CA LEU A 565 11.98 -14.18 -19.69
C LEU A 565 11.63 -12.82 -20.34
N ARG A 566 10.95 -11.96 -19.58
CA ARG A 566 10.47 -10.64 -20.05
C ARG A 566 10.90 -9.51 -19.14
N THR A 567 10.72 -9.66 -17.83
CA THR A 567 11.15 -8.67 -16.84
C THR A 567 12.37 -9.19 -16.06
N LEU A 568 13.43 -8.39 -16.01
CA LEU A 568 14.70 -8.74 -15.38
C LEU A 568 15.23 -7.61 -14.49
N ASP A 569 15.31 -7.85 -13.19
CA ASP A 569 15.91 -6.92 -12.23
C ASP A 569 17.33 -7.36 -11.86
N LEU A 570 18.32 -6.52 -12.21
CA LEU A 570 19.75 -6.68 -11.93
C LEU A 570 20.31 -5.48 -11.16
N ALA A 571 19.45 -4.65 -10.56
CA ALA A 571 19.88 -3.46 -9.81
C ALA A 571 20.80 -3.82 -8.63
N TYR A 572 21.64 -2.88 -8.18
CA TYR A 572 22.54 -3.06 -7.03
C TYR A 572 23.44 -4.32 -7.17
N ASN A 573 24.16 -4.42 -8.28
CA ASN A 573 25.16 -5.45 -8.54
C ASN A 573 26.53 -4.80 -8.87
N HIS A 574 27.51 -5.59 -9.33
CA HIS A 574 28.86 -5.12 -9.68
C HIS A 574 29.17 -5.36 -11.16
N LEU A 575 28.15 -5.31 -12.03
CA LEU A 575 28.30 -5.64 -13.46
C LEU A 575 29.20 -4.60 -14.13
N GLY A 576 30.35 -5.07 -14.66
CA GLY A 576 31.27 -4.23 -15.43
C GLY A 576 30.79 -4.02 -16.88
N SER A 577 30.18 -5.03 -17.49
CA SER A 577 29.59 -4.97 -18.83
C SER A 577 28.55 -6.08 -18.98
N ILE A 578 27.62 -5.91 -19.93
CA ILE A 578 26.56 -6.88 -20.24
C ILE A 578 26.58 -7.12 -21.75
N ASP A 579 26.56 -8.40 -22.17
CA ASP A 579 26.40 -8.76 -23.58
C ASP A 579 24.95 -8.52 -24.01
N PRO A 580 24.67 -7.63 -24.99
CA PRO A 580 23.32 -7.40 -25.51
C PRO A 580 22.60 -8.67 -25.97
N GLN A 581 23.33 -9.71 -26.40
CA GLN A 581 22.71 -10.99 -26.79
C GLN A 581 21.99 -11.67 -25.62
N ALA A 582 22.50 -11.53 -24.39
CA ALA A 582 21.86 -12.07 -23.18
C ALA A 582 20.54 -11.35 -22.85
N LEU A 583 20.33 -10.12 -23.35
CA LEU A 583 19.13 -9.30 -23.10
C LEU A 583 18.10 -9.37 -24.24
N SER A 584 18.35 -10.17 -25.28
CA SER A 584 17.60 -10.17 -26.54
C SER A 584 16.08 -10.39 -26.44
N ASN A 585 15.59 -11.03 -25.38
CA ASN A 585 14.16 -11.30 -25.16
C ASN A 585 13.51 -10.43 -24.05
N ILE A 586 14.27 -9.51 -23.45
CA ILE A 586 13.86 -8.72 -22.29
C ILE A 586 13.07 -7.48 -22.73
N THR A 587 11.85 -7.35 -22.21
CA THR A 587 10.96 -6.21 -22.46
C THR A 587 11.06 -5.14 -21.40
N GLU A 588 11.40 -5.50 -20.16
CA GLU A 588 11.53 -4.59 -19.02
C GLU A 588 12.79 -4.94 -18.21
N ILE A 589 13.63 -3.94 -17.90
CA ILE A 589 14.90 -4.16 -17.21
C ILE A 589 15.20 -3.11 -16.13
N SER A 590 15.85 -3.53 -15.05
CA SER A 590 16.51 -2.63 -14.10
C SER A 590 18.00 -2.93 -14.01
N LEU A 591 18.83 -1.90 -14.24
CA LEU A 591 20.30 -1.97 -14.18
C LEU A 591 20.89 -0.97 -13.17
N TYR A 592 20.04 -0.27 -12.42
CA TYR A 592 20.41 0.80 -11.51
C TYR A 592 21.49 0.38 -10.50
N LYS A 593 22.41 1.30 -10.16
CA LYS A 593 23.51 1.06 -9.19
C LYS A 593 24.39 -0.16 -9.51
N ASN A 594 24.70 -0.37 -10.79
CA ASN A 594 25.84 -1.19 -11.21
C ASN A 594 27.12 -0.35 -11.37
N SER A 595 28.28 -1.02 -11.46
CA SER A 595 29.61 -0.38 -11.51
C SER A 595 30.28 -0.63 -12.86
N PHE A 596 29.70 -0.07 -13.93
CA PHE A 596 30.13 -0.31 -15.30
C PHE A 596 31.58 0.12 -15.57
N LEU A 597 32.28 -0.69 -16.37
CA LEU A 597 33.63 -0.45 -16.88
C LEU A 597 33.52 0.22 -18.25
N CYS A 598 33.77 1.52 -18.27
CA CYS A 598 33.64 2.41 -19.41
C CYS A 598 34.90 2.41 -20.29
N ASP A 599 35.20 1.26 -20.90
CA ASP A 599 36.27 1.08 -21.87
C ASP A 599 35.71 0.80 -23.29
N CYS A 600 36.58 0.49 -24.26
CA CYS A 600 36.16 0.21 -25.64
C CYS A 600 35.22 -1.02 -25.74
N GLY A 601 35.24 -1.93 -24.75
CA GLY A 601 34.38 -3.11 -24.69
C GLY A 601 32.91 -2.77 -24.44
N LEU A 602 32.63 -1.69 -23.71
CA LEU A 602 31.26 -1.26 -23.41
C LEU A 602 30.54 -0.63 -24.63
N ARG A 603 31.27 -0.26 -25.69
CA ARG A 603 30.70 0.36 -26.92
C ARG A 603 29.56 -0.44 -27.56
N ARG A 604 29.59 -1.77 -27.49
CA ARG A 604 28.48 -2.62 -27.98
C ARG A 604 27.22 -2.48 -27.13
N PHE A 605 27.39 -2.41 -25.82
CA PHE A 605 26.31 -2.23 -24.86
C PHE A 605 25.72 -0.82 -24.94
N GLN A 606 26.56 0.22 -25.10
CA GLN A 606 26.13 1.60 -25.37
C GLN A 606 25.25 1.70 -26.62
N LYS A 607 25.69 1.07 -27.72
CA LYS A 607 24.92 1.06 -28.96
C LYS A 607 23.54 0.43 -28.75
N TRP A 608 23.48 -0.67 -27.99
CA TRP A 608 22.22 -1.30 -27.62
C TRP A 608 21.33 -0.40 -26.75
N LEU A 609 21.87 0.30 -25.74
CA LEU A 609 21.11 1.25 -24.91
C LEU A 609 20.43 2.34 -25.76
N ASN A 610 21.10 2.83 -26.81
CA ASN A 610 20.58 3.89 -27.68
C ASN A 610 19.58 3.39 -28.75
N GLU A 611 19.54 2.08 -29.03
CA GLU A 611 18.75 1.48 -30.11
C GLU A 611 17.63 0.54 -29.61
N THR A 612 17.62 0.20 -28.32
CA THR A 612 16.67 -0.78 -27.76
C THR A 612 15.26 -0.20 -27.53
N SER A 613 14.26 -1.06 -27.62
CA SER A 613 12.88 -0.79 -27.23
C SER A 613 12.50 -1.39 -25.87
N THR A 614 13.48 -1.88 -25.10
CA THR A 614 13.29 -2.36 -23.72
C THR A 614 12.93 -1.20 -22.80
N GLU A 615 11.88 -1.34 -22.00
CA GLU A 615 11.50 -0.38 -20.97
C GLU A 615 12.46 -0.47 -19.77
N PHE A 616 12.89 0.68 -19.23
CA PHE A 616 13.78 0.72 -18.07
C PHE A 616 13.01 1.19 -16.83
N ILE A 617 13.08 0.40 -15.76
CA ILE A 617 12.41 0.69 -14.47
C ILE A 617 12.96 1.98 -13.82
N THR A 618 14.21 2.35 -14.14
CA THR A 618 14.85 3.61 -13.75
C THR A 618 15.34 4.35 -15.00
N PRO A 619 15.38 5.70 -15.02
CA PRO A 619 15.92 6.48 -16.14
C PRO A 619 17.28 5.95 -16.63
N VAL A 620 17.49 5.91 -17.94
CA VAL A 620 18.73 5.38 -18.55
C VAL A 620 19.92 6.30 -18.21
N GLU A 621 19.65 7.58 -17.94
CA GLU A 621 20.58 8.59 -17.48
C GLU A 621 21.18 8.29 -16.09
N ASP A 622 20.49 7.49 -15.25
CA ASP A 622 21.00 7.05 -13.95
C ASP A 622 22.00 5.88 -14.05
N LEU A 623 22.18 5.30 -15.25
CA LEU A 623 23.23 4.34 -15.52
C LEU A 623 24.55 5.09 -15.75
N ILE A 624 25.47 4.97 -14.79
CA ILE A 624 26.73 5.73 -14.77
C ILE A 624 27.97 4.82 -14.82
N CYS A 625 29.06 5.36 -15.35
CA CYS A 625 30.38 4.75 -15.28
C CYS A 625 30.87 4.61 -13.83
N GLY A 626 31.32 3.41 -13.46
CA GLY A 626 32.02 3.15 -12.19
C GLY A 626 33.54 3.27 -12.35
N PHE A 627 34.07 2.83 -13.49
CA PHE A 627 35.49 2.86 -13.85
C PHE A 627 35.67 3.23 -15.32
N PRO A 628 36.83 3.76 -15.76
CA PRO A 628 37.96 4.20 -14.91
C PRO A 628 37.62 5.50 -14.16
N GLU A 629 38.45 5.91 -13.19
CA GLU A 629 38.14 7.05 -12.30
C GLU A 629 37.94 8.37 -13.08
N GLU A 630 38.59 8.54 -14.22
CA GLU A 630 38.45 9.72 -15.09
C GLU A 630 37.05 9.87 -15.72
N GLN A 631 36.28 8.78 -15.81
CA GLN A 631 34.91 8.79 -16.34
C GLN A 631 33.85 8.53 -15.25
N ARG A 632 34.25 8.38 -13.99
CA ARG A 632 33.36 7.98 -12.89
C ARG A 632 32.21 8.98 -12.68
N GLY A 633 30.99 8.46 -12.62
CA GLY A 633 29.77 9.25 -12.45
C GLY A 633 29.19 9.84 -13.75
N VAL A 634 29.83 9.65 -14.90
CA VAL A 634 29.29 10.07 -16.20
C VAL A 634 28.21 9.07 -16.68
N PRO A 635 27.04 9.51 -17.16
CA PRO A 635 26.02 8.62 -17.73
C PRO A 635 26.48 7.87 -18.98
N LEU A 636 26.14 6.58 -19.08
CA LEU A 636 26.57 5.68 -20.17
C LEU A 636 26.14 6.16 -21.57
N VAL A 637 25.03 6.87 -21.67
CA VAL A 637 24.50 7.40 -22.94
C VAL A 637 25.35 8.56 -23.48
N TYR A 638 26.05 9.29 -22.60
CA TYR A 638 26.82 10.50 -22.94
C TYR A 638 28.34 10.30 -22.89
N SER A 639 28.82 9.22 -22.29
CA SER A 639 30.25 8.89 -22.21
C SER A 639 30.84 8.50 -23.57
N VAL A 640 31.98 9.10 -23.93
CA VAL A 640 32.72 8.76 -25.15
C VAL A 640 33.64 7.57 -24.85
N PHE A 641 33.25 6.38 -25.34
CA PHE A 641 34.05 5.16 -25.18
C PHE A 641 35.13 5.07 -26.23
N CYS A 642 36.35 5.39 -25.79
CA CYS A 642 37.57 5.49 -26.57
C CYS A 642 37.56 6.66 -27.56
N GLU A 643 38.42 7.65 -27.31
CA GLU A 643 38.87 8.55 -28.37
C GLU A 643 39.47 7.70 -29.50
N ASP A 644 39.14 8.01 -30.76
CA ASP A 644 39.78 7.38 -31.91
C ASP A 644 41.28 7.74 -31.89
N LEU A 645 42.11 6.81 -31.39
CA LEU A 645 43.55 6.99 -31.17
C LEU A 645 44.35 7.31 -32.44
N GLU A 646 43.72 7.24 -33.61
CA GLU A 646 44.30 7.70 -34.87
C GLU A 646 44.34 9.24 -34.98
N ASP A 647 43.33 9.97 -34.48
CA ASP A 647 43.24 11.42 -34.68
C ASP A 647 44.24 12.21 -33.82
N LYS A 648 44.43 11.84 -32.54
CA LYS A 648 45.45 12.48 -31.68
C LYS A 648 46.87 12.23 -32.19
N LYS A 649 47.18 11.01 -32.65
CA LYS A 649 48.48 10.69 -33.25
C LYS A 649 48.72 11.46 -34.55
N ARG A 650 47.68 11.66 -35.35
CA ARG A 650 47.78 12.42 -36.60
C ARG A 650 48.08 13.89 -36.32
N ASP A 651 47.44 14.51 -35.32
CA ASP A 651 47.69 15.92 -34.96
C ASP A 651 49.06 16.12 -34.29
N GLU A 652 49.52 15.22 -33.40
CA GLU A 652 50.89 15.30 -32.87
C GLU A 652 51.96 15.09 -33.95
N THR A 653 51.78 14.10 -34.83
CA THR A 653 52.72 13.85 -35.92
C THR A 653 52.75 15.06 -36.87
N LEU A 654 51.59 15.65 -37.19
CA LEU A 654 51.50 16.85 -38.02
C LEU A 654 52.20 18.06 -37.35
N ARG A 655 52.02 18.27 -36.05
CA ARG A 655 52.72 19.33 -35.28
C ARG A 655 54.23 19.15 -35.27
N ILE A 656 54.71 17.93 -35.03
CA ILE A 656 56.16 17.62 -35.04
C ILE A 656 56.73 17.79 -36.45
N THR A 657 56.03 17.33 -37.50
CA THR A 657 56.44 17.56 -38.89
C THR A 657 56.46 19.05 -39.22
N LEU A 658 55.45 19.83 -38.84
CA LEU A 658 55.44 21.29 -39.06
C LEU A 658 56.61 21.97 -38.34
N PHE A 659 56.91 21.58 -37.10
CA PHE A 659 58.03 22.11 -36.33
C PHE A 659 59.39 21.80 -37.00
N ILE A 660 59.59 20.57 -37.48
CA ILE A 660 60.80 20.18 -38.22
C ILE A 660 60.89 20.94 -39.56
N CYS A 661 59.80 21.06 -40.31
CA CYS A 661 59.79 21.84 -41.56
C CYS A 661 60.07 23.32 -41.33
N CYS A 662 59.47 23.96 -40.32
CA CYS A 662 59.74 25.36 -39.99
C CYS A 662 61.19 25.57 -39.51
N THR A 663 61.71 24.72 -38.62
CA THR A 663 63.09 24.85 -38.12
C THR A 663 64.12 24.58 -39.21
N THR A 664 63.92 23.59 -40.09
CA THR A 664 64.81 23.34 -41.24
C THR A 664 64.75 24.46 -42.28
N PHE A 665 63.58 25.03 -42.54
CA PHE A 665 63.42 26.19 -43.43
C PHE A 665 64.11 27.45 -42.88
N ILE A 666 63.97 27.72 -41.58
CA ILE A 666 64.68 28.82 -40.90
C ILE A 666 66.20 28.60 -40.95
N LEU A 667 66.68 27.37 -40.67
CA LEU A 667 68.10 27.02 -40.80
C LEU A 667 68.61 27.20 -42.23
N LEU A 668 67.84 26.80 -43.25
CA LEU A 668 68.17 27.02 -44.66
C LEU A 668 68.26 28.52 -44.99
N ILE A 669 67.32 29.34 -44.54
CA ILE A 669 67.38 30.80 -44.74
C ILE A 669 68.60 31.40 -44.05
N ILE A 670 68.91 31.00 -42.80
CA ILE A 670 70.10 31.47 -42.08
C ILE A 670 71.38 31.04 -42.79
N ILE A 671 71.49 29.78 -43.23
CA ILE A 671 72.66 29.27 -43.96
C ILE A 671 72.79 30.00 -45.31
N CYS A 672 71.71 30.16 -46.08
CA CYS A 672 71.73 30.91 -47.33
C CYS A 672 72.11 32.38 -47.11
N ALA A 673 71.64 33.03 -46.04
CA ALA A 673 72.03 34.39 -45.69
C ALA A 673 73.51 34.48 -45.28
N VAL A 674 74.01 33.55 -44.46
CA VAL A 674 75.44 33.47 -44.07
C VAL A 674 76.33 33.19 -45.27
N VAL A 675 75.92 32.29 -46.17
CA VAL A 675 76.63 31.98 -47.42
C VAL A 675 76.62 33.18 -48.37
N PHE A 676 75.49 33.89 -48.51
CA PHE A 676 75.38 35.12 -49.30
C PHE A 676 76.28 36.23 -48.73
N ILE A 677 76.32 36.41 -47.41
CA ILE A 677 77.20 37.36 -46.73
C ILE A 677 78.68 36.98 -46.92
N ARG A 678 79.04 35.70 -46.75
CA ARG A 678 80.43 35.24 -46.95
C ARG A 678 80.89 35.30 -48.40
N LEU A 679 80.02 35.01 -49.37
CA LEU A 679 80.34 35.15 -50.81
C LEU A 679 80.42 36.61 -51.24
N ARG A 680 79.61 37.52 -50.67
CA ARG A 680 79.82 38.98 -50.81
C ARG A 680 81.21 39.41 -50.33
N GLY A 681 81.73 38.79 -49.27
CA GLY A 681 83.07 39.07 -48.73
C GLY A 681 84.24 38.65 -49.63
N TYR A 682 84.05 37.68 -50.55
CA TYR A 682 85.13 37.22 -51.43
C TYR A 682 85.38 38.10 -52.67
N CYS A 683 84.56 39.12 -52.89
CA CYS A 683 84.75 40.08 -53.99
C CYS A 683 85.67 41.28 -53.64
N PHE A 684 86.13 41.43 -52.39
CA PHE A 684 87.02 42.54 -51.98
C PHE A 684 88.12 42.10 -50.96
N LYS A 685 89.39 42.13 -51.40
CA LYS A 685 90.63 42.04 -50.56
C LYS A 685 91.00 43.44 -50.00
N PRO A 686 91.79 43.61 -48.90
CA PRO A 686 92.96 42.82 -48.40
C PRO A 686 92.81 42.35 -46.92
N GLY A 687 93.80 41.82 -46.17
CA GLY A 687 95.19 41.38 -46.44
C GLY A 687 96.24 41.88 -45.40
N ARG A 688 97.32 41.10 -45.13
CA ARG A 688 98.39 41.29 -44.08
C ARG A 688 97.90 41.19 -42.60
N GLN A 689 98.68 40.76 -41.58
CA GLN A 689 99.94 39.98 -41.47
C GLN A 689 100.18 39.52 -39.98
N THR A 690 100.50 38.24 -39.73
CA THR A 690 101.42 37.67 -38.69
C THR A 690 101.37 38.01 -37.16
N TYR A 691 101.95 37.09 -36.35
CA TYR A 691 102.30 37.12 -34.89
C TYR A 691 101.16 36.86 -33.87
N ARG A 692 101.37 36.33 -32.63
CA ARG A 692 102.30 35.34 -32.01
C ARG A 692 101.87 35.15 -30.52
N GLN A 693 102.44 34.18 -29.79
CA GLN A 693 102.34 33.94 -28.32
C GLN A 693 100.99 33.33 -27.86
N THR A 694 100.89 32.22 -27.12
CA THR A 694 101.60 31.59 -25.95
C THR A 694 101.05 32.00 -24.58
N ASP A 695 101.27 31.10 -23.62
CA ASP A 695 100.99 31.18 -22.17
C ASP A 695 99.54 30.76 -21.84
N THR A 696 99.28 29.76 -20.98
CA THR A 696 100.15 28.90 -20.13
C THR A 696 99.52 27.52 -19.95
#